data_AF-A0A166G6T5-F1
#
_entry.id   AF-A0A166G6T5-F1
#
_cell.length_a   1.000
_cell.length_b   1.000
_cell.length_c   1.000
_cell.angle_alpha   90.00
_cell.angle_beta   90.00
_cell.angle_gamma   90.00
#
_symmetry.space_group_name_H-M   'P 1'
#
loop_
_entity.id
_entity.type
_entity.pdbx_description
1 polymer ?
#
loop_
_entity_poly.entity_id
_entity_poly.type
_entity_poly.pdbx_seq_one_letter_code
_entity_poly.pdbx_strand_id
1 'polypeptide(L)'
;MPLAYPLPKGIPASTVNNASSLVRIVCFALISGAAIASRLFAVVNFESIIHEFDPWFNYRATRVLAAKGFYEFWNWFDPTAWYPLGRVVGGTIYPGLMATSGVIYYTLQALHLPVDIRNICVLLAPGFSALTAWATYMFTKEMKDERAGLLAAAFIGIVPGYISRSVAGSYDNEAIAIFLLMFTFYLWIKALKLGSALFGTLAALFYFYMVAAWGGYAFITNMIPVHALALIIMGRYTSRLYVAYSSWYAIGTLASMQVPFVGFQPVRTSEHMGALGVFGLLQIVAFVELLRAHVSSKQFNDLLFVSVIGAGVVGAGGIVGLTYMGWIAPWTGRFYSMWDTGYAKKYIPIIASVSEHQPTAWPSFFMDLQLLVFLFPAGVIMCFRQLRDEHVFVIIYALVGSYFAGVMVRLMLTLTPCVCVAAAIAISNVLDTYIDPQQPEAPKAPTEDESKKAIKEAKEEAASGGFTPENIISSVKKYFDGTPAVGIYGLGPRLAVLLHTTLLLLFFVLHCTWVTSSAYSSPSVVLASQTKDGMHLIDDFREAYYWLRQNTPETAVVMSWWDYGYQIAGMADRPTLVDNNTWNNTHIATVGKAMSSSEEVAYPILRKHDVDYILVIFGGLIGYSGDDINKFLWMVRIAQGVWPDEIREPDYFTPQGEYRIDDQASAAMRNSLMYKMSYYRYNELFGGQSGSDRVRNQMTPRAGPTLDYIEEAYTSENWIVRIYAVKKDDPLGRDWKTANSFEAGKKRKKTKPPVRRKALPTV
;
A
#
# COMPACT_ATOMS: atom_id res chain seq x y z
N MET A 1 37.91 -15.86 23.43
CA MET A 1 37.36 -17.21 23.64
C MET A 1 37.65 -18.06 22.41
N PRO A 2 38.11 -19.31 22.55
CA PRO A 2 38.35 -20.19 21.40
C PRO A 2 37.01 -20.62 20.77
N LEU A 3 36.92 -20.54 19.44
CA LEU A 3 35.81 -21.11 18.67
C LEU A 3 35.87 -22.63 18.74
N ALA A 4 34.73 -23.31 18.74
CA ALA A 4 34.67 -24.77 18.78
C ALA A 4 35.36 -25.44 17.57
N TYR A 5 35.50 -24.73 16.45
CA TYR A 5 36.27 -25.14 15.27
C TYR A 5 37.09 -23.96 14.73
N PRO A 6 38.40 -23.90 14.97
CA PRO A 6 39.23 -22.83 14.43
C PRO A 6 39.33 -22.94 12.90
N LEU A 7 39.30 -21.79 12.21
CA LEU A 7 39.62 -21.70 10.77
C LEU A 7 40.97 -22.38 10.49
N PRO A 8 41.15 -23.02 9.32
CA PRO A 8 42.41 -23.68 8.97
C PRO A 8 43.57 -22.70 9.14
N LYS A 9 44.52 -23.04 10.02
CA LYS A 9 45.72 -22.22 10.29
C LYS A 9 46.56 -22.18 9.00
N GLY A 10 46.70 -20.99 8.40
CA GLY A 10 47.50 -20.79 7.18
C GLY A 10 46.89 -19.86 6.14
N ILE A 11 45.62 -19.44 6.28
CA ILE A 11 44.98 -18.50 5.35
C ILE A 11 45.25 -17.05 5.81
N PRO A 12 45.83 -16.18 4.96
CA PRO A 12 45.95 -14.76 5.27
C PRO A 12 44.59 -14.13 5.58
N ALA A 13 44.51 -13.28 6.60
CA ALA A 13 43.27 -12.58 6.97
C ALA A 13 42.72 -11.73 5.81
N SER A 14 43.59 -11.20 4.94
CA SER A 14 43.21 -10.52 3.71
C SER A 14 42.46 -11.44 2.73
N THR A 15 42.88 -12.68 2.58
CA THR A 15 42.22 -13.67 1.71
C THR A 15 40.83 -14.03 2.22
N VAL A 16 40.65 -14.17 3.53
CA VAL A 16 39.33 -14.42 4.14
C VAL A 16 38.39 -13.23 3.95
N ASN A 17 38.89 -12.00 4.15
CA ASN A 17 38.10 -10.78 3.93
C ASN A 17 37.73 -10.59 2.46
N ASN A 18 38.65 -10.89 1.53
CA ASN A 18 38.38 -10.82 0.09
C ASN A 18 37.36 -11.89 -0.34
N ALA A 19 37.50 -13.13 0.13
CA ALA A 19 36.54 -14.20 -0.13
C ALA A 19 35.15 -13.88 0.44
N SER A 20 35.07 -13.38 1.67
CA SER A 20 33.82 -12.93 2.28
C SER A 20 33.18 -11.77 1.51
N SER A 21 33.99 -10.83 1.01
CA SER A 21 33.51 -9.73 0.15
C SER A 21 32.98 -10.25 -1.18
N LEU A 22 33.66 -11.20 -1.82
CA LEU A 22 33.23 -11.82 -3.06
C LEU A 22 31.90 -12.57 -2.88
N VAL A 23 31.77 -13.38 -1.82
CA VAL A 23 30.52 -14.08 -1.49
C VAL A 23 29.37 -13.09 -1.29
N ARG A 24 29.62 -11.97 -0.58
CA ARG A 24 28.61 -10.92 -0.42
C ARG A 24 28.15 -10.36 -1.76
N ILE A 25 29.08 -10.01 -2.65
CA ILE A 25 28.75 -9.46 -3.98
C ILE A 25 27.95 -10.47 -4.81
N VAL A 26 28.36 -11.74 -4.82
CA VAL A 26 27.66 -12.82 -5.54
C VAL A 26 26.25 -13.03 -4.96
N CYS A 27 26.10 -13.07 -3.64
CA CYS A 27 24.79 -13.15 -2.99
C CYS A 27 23.90 -11.97 -3.36
N PHE A 28 24.42 -10.74 -3.40
CA PHE A 28 23.63 -9.58 -3.84
C PHE A 28 23.21 -9.66 -5.30
N ALA A 29 24.09 -10.11 -6.19
CA ALA A 29 23.75 -10.31 -7.59
C ALA A 29 22.61 -11.34 -7.74
N LEU A 30 22.67 -12.45 -7.00
CA LEU A 30 21.64 -13.48 -6.99
C LEU A 30 20.32 -12.98 -6.37
N ILE A 31 20.37 -12.25 -5.25
CA ILE A 31 19.18 -11.67 -4.61
C ILE A 31 18.52 -10.65 -5.55
N SER A 32 19.30 -9.79 -6.20
CA SER A 32 18.79 -8.81 -7.16
C SER A 32 18.17 -9.50 -8.37
N GLY A 33 18.83 -10.54 -8.90
CA GLY A 33 18.30 -11.38 -9.97
C GLY A 33 16.98 -12.05 -9.58
N ALA A 34 16.89 -12.62 -8.39
CA ALA A 34 15.66 -13.25 -7.88
C ALA A 34 14.53 -12.23 -7.65
N ALA A 35 14.85 -11.04 -7.13
CA ALA A 35 13.89 -9.96 -6.93
C ALA A 35 13.29 -9.47 -8.25
N ILE A 36 14.11 -9.34 -9.30
CA ILE A 36 13.64 -8.95 -10.63
C ILE A 36 12.87 -10.10 -11.29
N ALA A 37 13.43 -11.31 -11.31
CA ALA A 37 12.84 -12.47 -11.99
C ALA A 37 11.45 -12.84 -11.44
N SER A 38 11.28 -12.79 -10.11
CA SER A 38 9.99 -13.07 -9.48
C SER A 38 8.89 -12.07 -9.86
N ARG A 39 9.22 -10.87 -10.33
CA ARG A 39 8.23 -9.84 -10.73
C ARG A 39 7.88 -9.87 -12.20
N LEU A 40 8.50 -10.73 -13.01
CA LEU A 40 8.32 -10.78 -14.46
C LEU A 40 7.25 -11.77 -14.93
N PHE A 41 6.64 -12.56 -14.04
CA PHE A 41 5.63 -13.56 -14.43
C PHE A 41 4.49 -13.00 -15.28
N ALA A 42 3.97 -11.81 -14.95
CA ALA A 42 2.89 -11.18 -15.73
C ALA A 42 3.35 -10.80 -17.15
N VAL A 43 4.57 -10.29 -17.29
CA VAL A 43 5.13 -9.90 -18.59
C VAL A 43 5.50 -11.11 -19.44
N VAL A 44 5.96 -12.20 -18.81
CA VAL A 44 6.35 -13.44 -19.52
C VAL A 44 5.13 -14.24 -19.96
N ASN A 45 4.10 -14.35 -19.11
CA ASN A 45 2.90 -15.13 -19.41
C ASN A 45 1.95 -14.40 -20.38
N PHE A 46 1.94 -13.07 -20.35
CA PHE A 46 1.06 -12.23 -21.15
C PHE A 46 1.89 -11.28 -22.03
N GLU A 47 1.64 -9.99 -21.92
CA GLU A 47 2.29 -8.94 -22.70
C GLU A 47 2.91 -7.90 -21.77
N SER A 48 3.93 -7.19 -22.28
CA SER A 48 4.52 -6.04 -21.59
C SER A 48 3.61 -4.82 -21.69
N ILE A 49 2.58 -4.79 -20.84
CA ILE A 49 1.62 -3.69 -20.73
C ILE A 49 1.50 -3.22 -19.29
N ILE A 50 0.84 -2.08 -19.13
CA ILE A 50 0.52 -1.53 -17.82
C ILE A 50 -0.72 -2.22 -17.28
N HIS A 51 -0.65 -2.62 -16.02
CA HIS A 51 -1.71 -3.32 -15.31
C HIS A 51 -2.43 -2.39 -14.33
N GLU A 52 -3.58 -2.82 -13.83
CA GLU A 52 -4.45 -2.07 -12.92
C GLU A 52 -5.06 -0.80 -13.53
N PHE A 53 -5.80 -0.04 -12.72
CA PHE A 53 -6.48 1.18 -13.15
C PHE A 53 -5.60 2.42 -12.93
N ASP A 54 -5.01 2.55 -11.74
CA ASP A 54 -4.24 3.71 -11.29
C ASP A 54 -2.99 4.02 -12.15
N PRO A 55 -2.17 3.01 -12.54
CA PRO A 55 -0.95 3.25 -13.31
C PRO A 55 -1.14 3.90 -14.70
N TRP A 56 -2.34 3.85 -15.29
CA TRP A 56 -2.62 4.46 -16.59
C TRP A 56 -2.49 5.98 -16.56
N PHE A 57 -2.89 6.62 -15.46
CA PHE A 57 -2.71 8.05 -15.26
C PHE A 57 -1.22 8.39 -15.15
N ASN A 58 -0.48 7.65 -14.32
CA ASN A 58 0.95 7.85 -14.13
C ASN A 58 1.70 7.72 -15.46
N TYR A 59 1.36 6.72 -16.27
CA TYR A 59 1.95 6.54 -17.59
C TYR A 59 1.62 7.67 -18.56
N ARG A 60 0.36 8.12 -18.61
CA ARG A 60 -0.05 9.26 -19.44
C ARG A 60 0.71 10.52 -19.03
N ALA A 61 0.87 10.76 -17.74
CA ALA A 61 1.64 11.87 -17.18
C ALA A 61 3.15 11.77 -17.55
N THR A 62 3.74 10.58 -17.44
CA THR A 62 5.14 10.34 -17.85
C THR A 62 5.34 10.49 -19.36
N ARG A 63 4.36 10.09 -20.18
CA ARG A 63 4.37 10.29 -21.64
C ARG A 63 4.37 11.78 -21.98
N VAL A 64 3.57 12.58 -21.27
CA VAL A 64 3.57 14.05 -21.40
C VAL A 64 4.92 14.63 -21.03
N LEU A 65 5.52 14.21 -19.90
CA LEU A 65 6.85 14.66 -19.46
C LEU A 65 7.94 14.31 -20.48
N ALA A 66 7.90 13.11 -21.06
CA ALA A 66 8.87 12.67 -22.06
C ALA A 66 8.73 13.39 -23.41
N ALA A 67 7.50 13.73 -23.83
CA ALA A 67 7.25 14.38 -25.12
C ALA A 67 7.40 15.91 -25.08
N LYS A 68 6.99 16.55 -23.98
CA LYS A 68 6.86 18.01 -23.85
C LYS A 68 7.86 18.65 -22.89
N GLY A 69 8.59 17.83 -22.12
CA GLY A 69 9.56 18.29 -21.14
C GLY A 69 8.98 18.63 -19.78
N PHE A 70 9.87 18.97 -18.84
CA PHE A 70 9.52 19.12 -17.43
C PHE A 70 8.68 20.37 -17.11
N TYR A 71 8.96 21.52 -17.74
CA TYR A 71 8.23 22.76 -17.46
C TYR A 71 6.78 22.72 -17.93
N GLU A 72 6.51 22.10 -19.09
CA GLU A 72 5.14 21.89 -19.57
C GLU A 72 4.40 20.89 -18.68
N PHE A 73 5.07 19.82 -18.23
CA PHE A 73 4.50 18.88 -17.27
C PHE A 73 4.15 19.56 -15.93
N TRP A 74 5.03 20.41 -15.41
CA TRP A 74 4.83 21.12 -14.15
C TRP A 74 3.65 22.09 -14.20
N ASN A 75 3.38 22.69 -15.36
CA ASN A 75 2.25 23.60 -15.57
C ASN A 75 1.08 22.94 -16.34
N TRP A 76 1.03 21.61 -16.38
CA TRP A 76 0.07 20.89 -17.19
C TRP A 76 -1.36 21.02 -16.64
N PHE A 77 -2.24 21.61 -17.43
CA PHE A 77 -3.69 21.53 -17.27
C PHE A 77 -4.26 20.52 -18.25
N ASP A 78 -5.00 19.55 -17.73
CA ASP A 78 -5.63 18.49 -18.50
C ASP A 78 -7.13 18.78 -18.68
N PRO A 79 -7.57 19.24 -19.87
CA PRO A 79 -8.97 19.52 -20.12
C PRO A 79 -9.79 18.25 -20.40
N THR A 80 -9.15 17.10 -20.63
CA THR A 80 -9.84 15.86 -20.99
C THR A 80 -10.25 15.02 -19.78
N ALA A 81 -9.86 15.39 -18.57
CA ALA A 81 -10.29 14.72 -17.34
C ALA A 81 -11.18 15.65 -16.52
N TRP A 82 -12.19 15.11 -15.85
CA TRP A 82 -13.18 15.89 -15.09
C TRP A 82 -13.91 16.93 -15.95
N TYR A 83 -14.40 16.56 -17.13
CA TYR A 83 -15.22 17.47 -17.91
C TYR A 83 -16.46 17.92 -17.10
N PRO A 84 -16.84 19.21 -17.06
CA PRO A 84 -16.27 20.37 -17.75
C PRO A 84 -15.23 21.17 -16.91
N LEU A 85 -14.85 20.69 -15.73
CA LEU A 85 -13.95 21.37 -14.79
C LEU A 85 -12.49 21.38 -15.28
N GLY A 86 -12.01 20.26 -15.82
CA GLY A 86 -10.60 20.03 -16.09
C GLY A 86 -9.79 19.75 -14.81
N ARG A 87 -8.56 19.25 -14.97
CA ARG A 87 -7.64 18.94 -13.86
C ARG A 87 -6.31 19.65 -14.02
N VAL A 88 -5.91 20.43 -13.01
CA VAL A 88 -4.54 21.00 -12.92
C VAL A 88 -3.59 19.91 -12.46
N VAL A 89 -3.01 19.16 -13.38
CA VAL A 89 -2.24 17.96 -13.05
C VAL A 89 -0.97 18.31 -12.26
N GLY A 90 -0.17 19.28 -12.72
CA GLY A 90 1.11 19.61 -12.07
C GLY A 90 1.00 20.02 -10.59
N GLY A 91 -0.14 20.60 -10.18
CA GLY A 91 -0.42 20.95 -8.79
C GLY A 91 -1.14 19.88 -7.97
N THR A 92 -1.67 18.83 -8.62
CA THR A 92 -2.55 17.81 -7.99
C THR A 92 -1.94 16.40 -7.95
N ILE A 93 -0.63 16.27 -8.22
CA ILE A 93 0.08 14.99 -8.26
C ILE A 93 1.41 15.04 -7.50
N TYR A 94 1.89 13.84 -7.15
CA TYR A 94 3.25 13.60 -6.70
C TYR A 94 4.16 13.37 -7.92
N PRO A 95 5.08 14.30 -8.27
CA PRO A 95 5.83 14.23 -9.52
C PRO A 95 7.02 13.24 -9.51
N GLY A 96 7.34 12.64 -8.36
CA GLY A 96 8.56 11.87 -8.13
C GLY A 96 8.67 10.63 -9.00
N LEU A 97 7.57 9.89 -9.20
CA LEU A 97 7.55 8.70 -10.06
C LEU A 97 7.84 9.06 -11.52
N MET A 98 7.12 10.04 -12.06
CA MET A 98 7.24 10.49 -13.45
C MET A 98 8.60 11.12 -13.71
N ALA A 99 9.10 11.95 -12.79
CA ALA A 99 10.41 12.57 -12.89
C ALA A 99 11.54 11.52 -12.94
N THR A 100 11.44 10.46 -12.12
CA THR A 100 12.42 9.38 -12.09
C THR A 100 12.45 8.61 -13.41
N SER A 101 11.29 8.23 -13.93
CA SER A 101 11.21 7.58 -15.25
C SER A 101 11.68 8.50 -16.37
N GLY A 102 11.38 9.80 -16.30
CA GLY A 102 11.87 10.80 -17.24
C GLY A 102 13.40 10.93 -17.24
N VAL A 103 14.02 11.01 -16.06
CA VAL A 103 15.49 11.05 -15.94
C VAL A 103 16.13 9.78 -16.51
N ILE A 104 15.57 8.61 -16.23
CA ILE A 104 16.04 7.34 -16.80
C ILE A 104 15.91 7.36 -18.33
N TYR A 105 14.78 7.83 -18.86
CA TYR A 105 14.54 7.95 -20.30
C TYR A 105 15.55 8.87 -20.99
N TYR A 106 15.72 10.10 -20.49
CA TYR A 106 16.69 11.05 -21.06
C TYR A 106 18.13 10.55 -20.94
N THR A 107 18.47 9.84 -19.86
CA THR A 107 19.80 9.23 -19.69
C THR A 107 20.04 8.12 -20.71
N LEU A 108 19.07 7.23 -20.93
CA LEU A 108 19.17 6.16 -21.93
C LEU A 108 19.25 6.72 -23.35
N GLN A 109 18.49 7.78 -23.64
CA GLN A 109 18.59 8.50 -24.92
C GLN A 109 19.97 9.15 -25.12
N ALA A 110 20.54 9.76 -24.08
CA ALA A 110 21.90 10.32 -24.13
C ALA A 110 22.95 9.24 -24.40
N LEU A 111 22.71 8.02 -23.93
CA LEU A 111 23.53 6.82 -24.20
C LEU A 111 23.21 6.15 -25.55
N HIS A 112 22.34 6.74 -26.39
CA HIS A 112 21.91 6.20 -27.69
C HIS A 112 21.25 4.81 -27.61
N LEU A 113 20.58 4.52 -26.50
CA LEU A 113 19.76 3.32 -26.34
C LEU A 113 18.27 3.69 -26.51
N PRO A 114 17.67 3.48 -27.71
CA PRO A 114 16.30 3.88 -28.00
C PRO A 114 15.30 2.92 -27.33
N VAL A 115 15.05 3.11 -26.04
CA VAL A 115 14.04 2.37 -25.28
C VAL A 115 12.76 3.18 -25.22
N ASP A 116 11.64 2.57 -25.56
CA ASP A 116 10.33 3.21 -25.44
C ASP A 116 9.96 3.50 -23.97
N ILE A 117 9.29 4.63 -23.74
CA ILE A 117 8.92 5.08 -22.38
C ILE A 117 8.02 4.07 -21.66
N ARG A 118 7.17 3.35 -22.42
CA ARG A 118 6.32 2.28 -21.87
C ARG A 118 7.15 1.18 -21.21
N ASN A 119 8.22 0.72 -21.85
CA ASN A 119 9.06 -0.36 -21.32
C ASN A 119 9.79 0.09 -20.04
N ILE A 120 10.19 1.37 -19.96
CA ILE A 120 10.77 1.94 -18.75
C ILE A 120 9.73 1.95 -17.62
N CYS A 121 8.49 2.39 -17.88
CA CYS A 121 7.42 2.38 -16.88
C CYS A 121 7.09 0.96 -16.39
N VAL A 122 7.04 -0.03 -17.29
CA VAL A 122 6.75 -1.43 -16.94
C VAL A 122 7.86 -2.05 -16.08
N LEU A 123 9.14 -1.78 -16.39
CA LEU A 123 10.29 -2.39 -15.72
C LEU A 123 10.86 -1.58 -14.54
N LEU A 124 10.28 -0.41 -14.25
CA LEU A 124 10.72 0.44 -13.14
C LEU A 124 10.58 -0.27 -11.79
N ALA A 125 9.42 -0.88 -11.51
CA ALA A 125 9.15 -1.51 -10.21
C ALA A 125 10.09 -2.69 -9.91
N PRO A 126 10.36 -3.63 -10.84
CA PRO A 126 11.42 -4.62 -10.68
C PRO A 126 12.80 -4.01 -10.43
N GLY A 127 13.20 -2.96 -11.16
CA GLY A 127 14.48 -2.30 -10.95
C GLY A 127 14.62 -1.72 -9.53
N PHE A 128 13.59 -1.01 -9.06
CA PHE A 128 13.56 -0.45 -7.70
C PHE A 128 13.46 -1.51 -6.61
N SER A 129 12.87 -2.68 -6.88
CA SER A 129 12.84 -3.79 -5.91
C SER A 129 14.23 -4.30 -5.53
N ALA A 130 15.17 -4.35 -6.49
CA ALA A 130 16.56 -4.71 -6.22
C ALA A 130 17.25 -3.64 -5.35
N LEU A 131 16.95 -2.36 -5.61
CA LEU A 131 17.42 -1.25 -4.78
C LEU A 131 16.81 -1.30 -3.37
N THR A 132 15.55 -1.71 -3.22
CA THR A 132 14.91 -1.94 -1.92
C THR A 132 15.60 -3.05 -1.13
N ALA A 133 15.99 -4.15 -1.79
CA ALA A 133 16.76 -5.21 -1.16
C ALA A 133 18.12 -4.69 -0.63
N TRP A 134 18.80 -3.85 -1.42
CA TRP A 134 20.04 -3.19 -0.99
C TRP A 134 19.83 -2.21 0.17
N ALA A 135 18.79 -1.38 0.13
CA ALA A 135 18.46 -0.46 1.22
C ALA A 135 18.14 -1.22 2.53
N THR A 136 17.41 -2.34 2.42
CA THR A 136 17.07 -3.21 3.55
C THR A 136 18.29 -3.91 4.14
N TYR A 137 19.26 -4.32 3.30
CA TYR A 137 20.55 -4.79 3.78
C TYR A 137 21.26 -3.72 4.62
N MET A 138 21.39 -2.50 4.07
CA MET A 138 22.09 -1.42 4.74
C MET A 138 21.44 -1.04 6.08
N PHE A 139 20.11 -1.00 6.12
CA PHE A 139 19.35 -0.78 7.34
C PHE A 139 19.59 -1.89 8.39
N THR A 140 19.48 -3.16 7.98
CA THR A 140 19.62 -4.30 8.90
C THR A 140 21.06 -4.47 9.40
N LYS A 141 22.05 -4.16 8.56
CA LYS A 141 23.47 -4.15 8.94
C LYS A 141 23.73 -3.20 10.11
N GLU A 142 23.07 -2.05 10.15
CA GLU A 142 23.19 -1.10 11.27
C GLU A 142 22.53 -1.60 12.55
N MET A 143 21.53 -2.50 12.43
CA MET A 143 20.82 -3.10 13.55
C MET A 143 21.59 -4.23 14.19
N LYS A 144 22.20 -5.14 13.42
CA LYS A 144 22.94 -6.28 13.98
C LYS A 144 24.30 -6.44 13.30
N ASP A 145 24.33 -7.18 12.20
CA ASP A 145 25.54 -7.56 11.48
C ASP A 145 25.24 -7.77 10.00
N GLU A 146 26.29 -7.97 9.20
CA GLU A 146 26.16 -8.12 7.75
C GLU A 146 25.43 -9.41 7.35
N ARG A 147 25.50 -10.46 8.18
CA ARG A 147 24.83 -11.75 7.91
C ARG A 147 23.32 -11.60 8.01
N ALA A 148 22.82 -10.96 9.08
CA ALA A 148 21.41 -10.62 9.21
C ALA A 148 20.96 -9.71 8.05
N GLY A 149 21.82 -8.79 7.62
CA GLY A 149 21.54 -7.94 6.47
C GLY A 149 21.28 -8.72 5.18
N LEU A 150 22.14 -9.69 4.84
CA LEU A 150 21.98 -10.48 3.61
C LEU A 150 20.67 -11.27 3.64
N LEU A 151 20.31 -11.81 4.81
CA LEU A 151 19.09 -12.57 4.99
C LEU A 151 17.84 -11.67 4.89
N ALA A 152 17.89 -10.44 5.44
CA ALA A 152 16.81 -9.46 5.28
C ALA A 152 16.62 -9.03 3.83
N ALA A 153 17.72 -8.83 3.09
CA ALA A 153 17.70 -8.52 1.66
C ALA A 153 17.09 -9.66 0.83
N ALA A 154 17.42 -10.91 1.16
CA ALA A 154 16.82 -12.07 0.52
C ALA A 154 15.31 -12.16 0.78
N PHE A 155 14.85 -11.89 2.00
CA PHE A 155 13.42 -11.90 2.34
C PHE A 155 12.64 -10.81 1.61
N ILE A 156 13.05 -9.56 1.69
CA ILE A 156 12.33 -8.46 1.03
C ILE A 156 12.35 -8.59 -0.50
N GLY A 157 13.37 -9.24 -1.05
CA GLY A 157 13.48 -9.49 -2.49
C GLY A 157 12.34 -10.36 -3.04
N ILE A 158 11.87 -11.35 -2.28
CA ILE A 158 10.88 -12.34 -2.75
C ILE A 158 9.56 -12.34 -1.98
N VAL A 159 9.40 -11.50 -0.95
CA VAL A 159 8.20 -11.52 -0.09
C VAL A 159 6.93 -11.08 -0.87
N PRO A 160 5.83 -11.88 -0.84
CA PRO A 160 4.62 -11.58 -1.60
C PRO A 160 3.96 -10.25 -1.23
N GLY A 161 3.97 -9.87 0.06
CA GLY A 161 3.39 -8.60 0.52
C GLY A 161 4.00 -7.35 -0.13
N TYR A 162 5.27 -7.40 -0.56
CA TYR A 162 5.88 -6.33 -1.36
C TYR A 162 5.68 -6.54 -2.87
N ILE A 163 5.74 -7.80 -3.33
CA ILE A 163 5.56 -8.14 -4.75
C ILE A 163 4.18 -7.71 -5.26
N SER A 164 3.12 -7.86 -4.46
CA SER A 164 1.73 -7.54 -4.85
C SER A 164 1.54 -6.14 -5.45
N ARG A 165 2.37 -5.16 -5.06
CA ARG A 165 2.36 -3.77 -5.58
C ARG A 165 3.66 -3.37 -6.29
N SER A 166 4.48 -4.35 -6.66
CA SER A 166 5.74 -4.11 -7.38
C SER A 166 5.98 -5.10 -8.54
N VAL A 167 4.93 -5.79 -9.00
CA VAL A 167 4.98 -6.63 -10.22
C VAL A 167 5.31 -5.76 -11.44
N ALA A 168 6.05 -6.32 -12.40
CA ALA A 168 6.30 -5.64 -13.67
C ALA A 168 4.96 -5.27 -14.34
N GLY A 169 4.83 -4.01 -14.76
CA GLY A 169 3.59 -3.46 -15.32
C GLY A 169 2.72 -2.69 -14.32
N SER A 170 2.93 -2.87 -13.01
CA SER A 170 2.32 -2.04 -11.96
C SER A 170 3.13 -0.76 -11.76
N TYR A 171 2.88 0.25 -12.61
CA TYR A 171 3.54 1.57 -12.56
C TYR A 171 2.82 2.51 -11.57
N ASP A 172 2.81 2.13 -10.30
CA ASP A 172 2.26 2.93 -9.20
C ASP A 172 3.36 3.53 -8.32
N ASN A 173 2.99 4.52 -7.50
CA ASN A 173 3.89 5.31 -6.66
C ASN A 173 4.60 4.44 -5.60
N GLU A 174 3.94 3.39 -5.13
CA GLU A 174 4.44 2.39 -4.18
C GLU A 174 5.72 1.70 -4.66
N ALA A 175 5.92 1.59 -5.98
CA ALA A 175 7.08 0.93 -6.58
C ALA A 175 8.41 1.58 -6.13
N ILE A 176 8.44 2.91 -6.06
CA ILE A 176 9.60 3.68 -5.59
C ILE A 176 9.52 3.94 -4.07
N ALA A 177 8.30 4.11 -3.53
CA ALA A 177 8.10 4.56 -2.15
C ALA A 177 8.80 3.68 -1.10
N ILE A 178 8.75 2.35 -1.27
CA ILE A 178 9.34 1.41 -0.28
C ILE A 178 10.87 1.48 -0.27
N PHE A 179 11.50 1.67 -1.43
CA PHE A 179 12.94 1.94 -1.52
C PHE A 179 13.30 3.21 -0.73
N LEU A 180 12.57 4.31 -0.98
CA LEU A 180 12.82 5.59 -0.33
C LEU A 180 12.56 5.56 1.17
N LEU A 181 11.52 4.84 1.59
CA LEU A 181 11.20 4.63 3.00
C LEU A 181 12.36 3.91 3.72
N MET A 182 12.82 2.78 3.19
CA MET A 182 13.90 2.02 3.80
C MET A 182 15.24 2.77 3.76
N PHE A 183 15.52 3.49 2.69
CA PHE A 183 16.75 4.27 2.58
C PHE A 183 16.75 5.50 3.50
N THR A 184 15.60 6.17 3.65
CA THR A 184 15.44 7.28 4.61
C THR A 184 15.62 6.79 6.04
N PHE A 185 15.05 5.64 6.41
CA PHE A 185 15.24 5.03 7.73
C PHE A 185 16.69 4.61 7.96
N TYR A 186 17.37 4.06 6.95
CA TYR A 186 18.81 3.78 7.02
C TYR A 186 19.63 5.04 7.33
N LEU A 187 19.42 6.13 6.56
CA LEU A 187 20.15 7.38 6.75
C LEU A 187 19.85 8.02 8.11
N TRP A 188 18.60 7.93 8.58
CA TRP A 188 18.20 8.40 9.91
C TRP A 188 18.96 7.68 11.03
N ILE A 189 18.97 6.34 11.02
CA ILE A 189 19.69 5.55 12.02
C ILE A 189 21.20 5.81 11.96
N LYS A 190 21.75 5.95 10.75
CA LYS A 190 23.17 6.28 10.56
C LYS A 190 23.51 7.68 11.09
N ALA A 191 22.63 8.66 10.87
CA ALA A 191 22.76 10.01 11.40
C ALA A 191 22.76 10.01 12.93
N LEU A 192 21.89 9.21 13.56
CA LEU A 192 21.84 9.05 15.02
C LEU A 192 23.12 8.43 15.59
N LYS A 193 23.61 7.34 14.99
CA LYS A 193 24.81 6.64 15.48
C LYS A 193 26.06 7.52 15.39
N LEU A 194 26.24 8.20 14.26
CA LEU A 194 27.40 9.06 13.99
C LEU A 194 27.27 10.46 14.59
N GLY A 195 26.05 10.95 14.83
CA GLY A 195 25.80 12.33 15.26
C GLY A 195 26.17 13.39 14.22
N SER A 196 26.11 13.03 12.93
CA SER A 196 26.56 13.90 11.84
C SER A 196 25.41 14.60 11.14
N ALA A 197 25.51 15.94 11.04
CA ALA A 197 24.55 16.77 10.32
C ALA A 197 24.51 16.46 8.80
N LEU A 198 25.60 15.94 8.24
CA LEU A 198 25.64 15.52 6.83
C LEU A 198 24.65 14.37 6.58
N PHE A 199 24.69 13.33 7.42
CA PHE A 199 23.75 12.21 7.28
C PHE A 199 22.31 12.61 7.62
N GLY A 200 22.11 13.55 8.55
CA GLY A 200 20.78 14.15 8.80
C GLY A 200 20.24 14.93 7.60
N THR A 201 21.11 15.67 6.89
CA THR A 201 20.76 16.39 5.66
C THR A 201 20.48 15.43 4.51
N LEU A 202 21.29 14.39 4.34
CA LEU A 202 21.03 13.35 3.34
C LEU A 202 19.69 12.64 3.62
N ALA A 203 19.37 12.36 4.89
CA ALA A 203 18.08 11.81 5.28
C ALA A 203 16.93 12.77 4.90
N ALA A 204 17.12 14.09 5.07
CA ALA A 204 16.15 15.10 4.64
C ALA A 204 15.96 15.15 3.11
N LEU A 205 17.03 14.99 2.33
CA LEU A 205 16.95 14.96 0.86
C LEU A 205 16.19 13.73 0.35
N PHE A 206 16.42 12.55 0.94
CA PHE A 206 15.65 11.36 0.60
C PHE A 206 14.22 11.42 1.14
N TYR A 207 13.99 12.08 2.27
CA TYR A 207 12.65 12.41 2.72
C TYR A 207 11.93 13.34 1.74
N PHE A 208 12.59 14.38 1.20
CA PHE A 208 12.04 15.21 0.14
C PHE A 208 11.68 14.40 -1.11
N TYR A 209 12.56 13.51 -1.53
CA TYR A 209 12.28 12.62 -2.66
C TYR A 209 11.07 11.70 -2.36
N MET A 210 10.94 11.21 -1.13
CA MET A 210 9.77 10.45 -0.70
C MET A 210 8.49 11.29 -0.72
N VAL A 211 8.52 12.53 -0.23
CA VAL A 211 7.40 13.48 -0.28
C VAL A 211 6.97 13.73 -1.72
N ALA A 212 7.94 13.84 -2.64
CA ALA A 212 7.66 14.01 -4.06
C ALA A 212 7.10 12.76 -4.72
N ALA A 213 7.37 11.56 -4.19
CA ALA A 213 6.97 10.28 -4.80
C ALA A 213 5.65 9.71 -4.26
N TRP A 214 5.40 9.78 -2.95
CA TRP A 214 4.25 9.10 -2.33
C TRP A 214 3.71 9.80 -1.09
N GLY A 215 2.38 9.84 -0.97
CA GLY A 215 1.66 10.50 0.11
C GLY A 215 1.87 9.91 1.51
N GLY A 216 2.40 8.69 1.63
CA GLY A 216 2.75 8.14 2.93
C GLY A 216 4.07 8.67 3.52
N TYR A 217 4.61 9.78 3.00
CA TYR A 217 5.63 10.57 3.70
C TYR A 217 5.17 11.02 5.11
N ALA A 218 3.86 11.15 5.33
CA ALA A 218 3.25 11.39 6.63
C ALA A 218 3.56 10.28 7.64
N PHE A 219 3.82 9.04 7.19
CA PHE A 219 4.27 7.96 8.05
C PHE A 219 5.69 8.23 8.57
N ILE A 220 6.61 8.64 7.70
CA ILE A 220 7.99 8.98 8.08
C ILE A 220 8.04 10.18 9.02
N THR A 221 7.27 11.23 8.68
CA THR A 221 7.25 12.47 9.46
C THR A 221 6.69 12.27 10.87
N ASN A 222 5.91 11.21 11.11
CA ASN A 222 5.42 10.87 12.44
C ASN A 222 6.27 9.80 13.14
N MET A 223 6.87 8.85 12.40
CA MET A 223 7.74 7.82 12.97
C MET A 223 9.04 8.36 13.56
N ILE A 224 9.72 9.27 12.84
CA ILE A 224 11.00 9.83 13.31
C ILE A 224 10.82 10.63 14.61
N PRO A 225 9.81 11.51 14.76
CA PRO A 225 9.53 12.19 16.02
C PRO A 225 9.09 11.25 17.14
N VAL A 226 8.24 10.26 16.90
CA VAL A 226 7.83 9.29 17.94
C VAL A 226 9.06 8.54 18.46
N HIS A 227 9.98 8.17 17.58
CA HIS A 227 11.25 7.58 17.99
C HIS A 227 12.10 8.54 18.84
N ALA A 228 12.29 9.78 18.40
CA ALA A 228 13.05 10.77 19.17
C ALA A 228 12.40 11.05 20.54
N LEU A 229 11.08 11.14 20.60
CA LEU A 229 10.32 11.32 21.84
C LEU A 229 10.50 10.12 22.78
N ALA A 230 10.44 8.90 22.26
CA ALA A 230 10.68 7.68 23.06
C ALA A 230 12.09 7.68 23.66
N LEU A 231 13.12 8.08 22.91
CA LEU A 231 14.49 8.21 23.43
C LEU A 231 14.58 9.26 24.55
N ILE A 232 13.87 10.38 24.44
CA ILE A 232 13.81 11.41 25.49
C ILE A 232 13.12 10.86 26.75
N ILE A 233 11.97 10.19 26.61
CA ILE A 233 11.21 9.61 27.73
C ILE A 233 12.03 8.52 28.45
N MET A 234 12.82 7.76 27.70
CA MET A 234 13.74 6.76 28.26
C MET A 234 14.97 7.38 28.95
N GLY A 235 15.10 8.71 28.96
CA GLY A 235 16.25 9.41 29.53
C GLY A 235 17.54 9.28 28.71
N ARG A 236 17.44 8.86 27.44
CA ARG A 236 18.58 8.63 26.53
C ARG A 236 18.80 9.80 25.58
N TYR A 237 18.67 11.02 26.09
CA TYR A 237 18.98 12.21 25.32
C TYR A 237 20.49 12.30 25.08
N THR A 238 20.88 12.63 23.85
CA THR A 238 22.28 12.86 23.47
C THR A 238 22.36 14.03 22.49
N SER A 239 23.49 14.74 22.46
CA SER A 239 23.72 15.80 21.46
C SER A 239 23.66 15.26 20.02
N ARG A 240 23.93 13.96 19.81
CA ARG A 240 23.81 13.30 18.51
C ARG A 240 22.36 13.28 18.02
N LEU A 241 21.41 12.94 18.91
CA LEU A 241 19.98 12.99 18.62
C LEU A 241 19.54 14.41 18.26
N TYR A 242 20.01 15.41 18.99
CA TYR A 242 19.70 16.82 18.72
C TYR A 242 20.18 17.27 17.33
N VAL A 243 21.44 17.00 16.98
CA VAL A 243 22.02 17.38 15.68
C VAL A 243 21.32 16.65 14.54
N ALA A 244 21.09 15.34 14.67
CA ALA A 244 20.45 14.53 13.64
C ALA A 244 18.99 14.97 13.40
N TYR A 245 18.21 15.13 14.48
CA TYR A 245 16.80 15.52 14.37
C TYR A 245 16.62 16.95 13.87
N SER A 246 17.40 17.90 14.39
CA SER A 246 17.27 19.31 14.00
C SER A 246 17.65 19.55 12.54
N SER A 247 18.73 18.90 12.06
CA SER A 247 19.13 18.98 10.65
C SER A 247 18.10 18.32 9.72
N TRP A 248 17.58 17.15 10.10
CA TRP A 248 16.53 16.47 9.34
C TRP A 248 15.23 17.30 9.28
N TYR A 249 14.75 17.79 10.42
CA TYR A 249 13.47 18.51 10.51
C TYR A 249 13.50 19.83 9.75
N ALA A 250 14.53 20.65 9.94
CA ALA A 250 14.62 21.96 9.31
C ALA A 250 14.71 21.85 7.78
N ILE A 251 15.62 21.03 7.27
CA ILE A 251 15.82 20.87 5.82
C ILE A 251 14.66 20.08 5.21
N GLY A 252 14.21 19.02 5.87
CA GLY A 252 13.14 18.16 5.37
C GLY A 252 11.80 18.89 5.25
N THR A 253 11.47 19.74 6.23
CA THR A 253 10.23 20.53 6.21
C THR A 253 10.27 21.63 5.15
N LEU A 254 11.40 22.34 5.00
CA LEU A 254 11.54 23.37 3.97
C LEU A 254 11.53 22.79 2.55
N ALA A 255 12.14 21.60 2.38
CA ALA A 255 12.14 20.90 1.11
C ALA A 255 10.75 20.33 0.77
N SER A 256 10.03 19.76 1.74
CA SER A 256 8.69 19.21 1.51
C SER A 256 7.68 20.26 1.04
N MET A 257 7.83 21.51 1.50
CA MET A 257 7.01 22.64 1.06
C MET A 257 7.19 23.02 -0.42
N GLN A 258 8.28 22.59 -1.07
CA GLN A 258 8.53 22.88 -2.48
C GLN A 258 7.65 22.05 -3.43
N VAL A 259 7.07 20.95 -2.94
CA VAL A 259 6.16 20.12 -3.74
C VAL A 259 4.80 20.82 -3.81
N PRO A 260 4.29 21.22 -5.00
CA PRO A 260 3.07 22.01 -5.12
C PRO A 260 1.84 21.38 -4.47
N PHE A 261 1.74 20.05 -4.56
CA PHE A 261 0.65 19.29 -3.94
C PHE A 261 0.62 19.41 -2.41
N VAL A 262 1.79 19.52 -1.79
CA VAL A 262 1.97 19.61 -0.34
C VAL A 262 1.86 21.08 0.10
N GLY A 263 2.56 21.99 -0.59
CA GLY A 263 2.54 23.42 -0.30
C GLY A 263 2.77 23.71 1.19
N PHE A 264 1.81 24.40 1.83
CA PHE A 264 1.89 24.76 3.25
C PHE A 264 1.25 23.75 4.21
N GLN A 265 0.91 22.54 3.75
CA GLN A 265 0.35 21.50 4.61
C GLN A 265 1.23 21.18 5.83
N PRO A 266 2.58 21.11 5.75
CA PRO A 266 3.42 20.79 6.90
C PRO A 266 3.32 21.76 8.08
N VAL A 267 2.86 22.99 7.84
CA VAL A 267 2.66 24.01 8.89
C VAL A 267 1.21 24.12 9.31
N ARG A 268 0.26 23.92 8.39
CA ARG A 268 -1.16 24.15 8.64
C ARG A 268 -1.93 22.91 9.08
N THR A 269 -1.44 21.70 8.79
CA THR A 269 -2.18 20.46 9.10
C THR A 269 -1.75 19.86 10.43
N SER A 270 -2.71 19.29 11.17
CA SER A 270 -2.45 18.60 12.43
C SER A 270 -1.54 17.37 12.29
N GLU A 271 -1.47 16.78 11.09
CA GLU A 271 -0.68 15.57 10.79
C GLU A 271 0.84 15.77 10.97
N HIS A 272 1.31 17.01 10.87
CA HIS A 272 2.74 17.37 10.97
C HIS A 272 3.11 18.01 12.32
N MET A 273 2.12 18.28 13.16
CA MET A 273 2.32 18.96 14.44
C MET A 273 3.11 18.09 15.43
N GLY A 274 3.05 16.77 15.31
CA GLY A 274 3.89 15.87 16.10
C GLY A 274 5.39 16.12 15.88
N ALA A 275 5.80 16.35 14.63
CA ALA A 275 7.18 16.69 14.30
C ALA A 275 7.59 18.06 14.84
N LEU A 276 6.73 19.08 14.66
CA LEU A 276 6.98 20.43 15.20
C LEU A 276 7.07 20.42 16.74
N GLY A 277 6.19 19.67 17.41
CA GLY A 277 6.16 19.56 18.86
C GLY A 277 7.44 18.93 19.42
N VAL A 278 7.91 17.83 18.81
CA VAL A 278 9.17 17.19 19.22
C VAL A 278 10.39 18.05 18.89
N PHE A 279 10.37 18.79 17.77
CA PHE A 279 11.40 19.78 17.48
C PHE A 279 11.50 20.84 18.58
N GLY A 280 10.38 21.45 18.96
CA GLY A 280 10.34 22.43 20.05
C GLY A 280 10.79 21.84 21.39
N LEU A 281 10.35 20.63 21.72
CA LEU A 281 10.76 19.92 22.93
C LEU A 281 12.28 19.67 22.95
N LEU A 282 12.88 19.27 21.83
CA LEU A 282 14.33 19.06 21.74
C LEU A 282 15.13 20.34 21.96
N GLN A 283 14.65 21.50 21.48
CA GLN A 283 15.29 22.79 21.76
C GLN A 283 15.26 23.11 23.26
N ILE A 284 14.12 22.86 23.92
CA ILE A 284 13.97 23.07 25.37
C ILE A 284 14.90 22.13 26.14
N VAL A 285 14.90 20.83 25.82
CA VAL A 285 15.76 19.84 26.49
C VAL A 285 17.23 20.18 26.32
N ALA A 286 17.66 20.56 25.11
CA ALA A 286 19.04 20.98 24.85
C ALA A 286 19.44 22.22 25.66
N PHE A 287 18.55 23.21 25.75
CA PHE A 287 18.79 24.42 26.54
C PHE A 287 18.84 24.12 28.05
N VAL A 288 17.96 23.24 28.54
CA VAL A 288 17.95 22.80 29.94
C VAL A 288 19.24 22.03 30.27
N GLU A 289 19.74 21.16 29.39
CA GLU A 289 21.04 20.51 29.61
C GLU A 289 22.21 21.50 29.62
N LEU A 290 22.18 22.52 28.76
CA LEU A 290 23.19 23.58 28.78
C LEU A 290 23.17 24.35 30.11
N LEU A 291 21.97 24.69 30.62
CA LEU A 291 21.81 25.34 31.93
C LEU A 291 22.29 24.43 33.06
N ARG A 292 22.02 23.12 32.99
CA ARG A 292 22.51 22.13 33.95
C ARG A 292 24.02 22.15 34.09
N ALA A 293 24.74 22.35 32.98
CA ALA A 293 26.20 22.41 32.98
C ALA A 293 26.76 23.67 33.67
N HIS A 294 25.96 24.73 33.80
CA HIS A 294 26.39 26.04 34.31
C HIS A 294 25.82 26.41 35.69
N VAL A 295 24.87 25.63 36.24
CA VAL A 295 24.14 25.95 37.49
C VAL A 295 24.23 24.82 38.52
N SER A 296 24.24 25.16 39.82
CA SER A 296 24.29 24.19 40.92
C SER A 296 23.02 23.32 41.01
N SER A 297 23.17 22.04 41.38
CA SER A 297 22.11 21.01 41.32
C SER A 297 20.84 21.31 42.13
N LYS A 298 20.93 22.13 43.19
CA LYS A 298 19.77 22.52 44.01
C LYS A 298 18.89 23.56 43.31
N GLN A 299 19.49 24.62 42.75
CA GLN A 299 18.76 25.66 42.02
C GLN A 299 18.22 25.14 40.68
N PHE A 300 18.88 24.13 40.11
CA PHE A 300 18.49 23.51 38.86
C PHE A 300 17.18 22.69 38.95
N ASN A 301 16.96 21.94 40.03
CA ASN A 301 15.76 21.12 40.17
C ASN A 301 14.48 21.96 40.27
N ASP A 302 14.52 23.07 41.02
CA ASP A 302 13.37 23.98 41.15
C ASP A 302 13.10 24.72 39.83
N LEU A 303 14.15 25.18 39.15
CA LEU A 303 14.03 25.84 37.84
C LEU A 303 13.49 24.89 36.77
N LEU A 304 13.98 23.64 36.73
CA LEU A 304 13.58 22.63 35.74
C LEU A 304 12.12 22.24 35.90
N PHE A 305 11.64 22.05 37.13
CA PHE A 305 10.24 21.73 37.38
C PHE A 305 9.32 22.86 36.91
N VAL A 306 9.66 24.12 37.22
CA VAL A 306 8.88 25.29 36.79
C VAL A 306 8.96 25.51 35.28
N SER A 307 10.14 25.33 34.66
CA SER A 307 10.32 25.56 33.22
C SER A 307 9.68 24.48 32.36
N VAL A 308 9.73 23.21 32.77
CA VAL A 308 9.13 22.10 32.03
C VAL A 308 7.60 22.17 32.11
N ILE A 309 7.04 22.45 33.29
CA ILE A 309 5.60 22.64 33.45
C ILE A 309 5.13 23.90 32.72
N GLY A 310 5.87 25.01 32.85
CA GLY A 310 5.54 26.26 32.16
C GLY A 310 5.56 26.12 30.63
N ALA A 311 6.62 25.52 30.08
CA ALA A 311 6.71 25.28 28.64
C ALA A 311 5.68 24.25 28.15
N GLY A 312 5.37 23.23 28.96
CA GLY A 312 4.32 22.25 28.65
C GLY A 312 2.92 22.88 28.60
N VAL A 313 2.59 23.74 29.56
CA VAL A 313 1.29 24.45 29.61
C VAL A 313 1.17 25.47 28.49
N VAL A 314 2.22 26.25 28.22
CA VAL A 314 2.24 27.23 27.10
C VAL A 314 2.18 26.51 25.75
N GLY A 315 2.92 25.41 25.57
CA GLY A 315 2.90 24.62 24.36
C GLY A 315 1.54 23.95 24.10
N ALA A 316 0.98 23.31 25.12
CA ALA A 316 -0.35 22.70 25.01
C ALA A 316 -1.45 23.75 24.79
N GLY A 317 -1.40 24.87 25.52
CA GLY A 317 -2.33 25.99 25.35
C GLY A 317 -2.22 26.64 23.98
N GLY A 318 -1.00 26.78 23.43
CA GLY A 318 -0.75 27.29 22.09
C GLY A 318 -1.31 26.38 21.00
N ILE A 319 -1.08 25.07 21.07
CA ILE A 319 -1.60 24.12 20.08
C ILE A 319 -3.14 24.06 20.13
N VAL A 320 -3.72 23.97 21.33
CA VAL A 320 -5.18 23.92 21.49
C VAL A 320 -5.82 25.24 21.05
N GLY A 321 -5.23 26.38 21.42
CA GLY A 321 -5.69 27.71 21.01
C GLY A 321 -5.63 27.90 19.49
N LEU A 322 -4.53 27.55 18.85
CA LEU A 322 -4.35 27.66 17.39
C LEU A 322 -5.24 26.70 16.61
N THR A 323 -5.53 25.52 17.16
CA THR A 323 -6.49 24.57 16.58
C THR A 323 -7.91 25.10 16.70
N TYR A 324 -8.29 25.64 17.87
CA TYR A 324 -9.62 26.21 18.08
C TYR A 324 -9.87 27.49 17.27
N MET A 325 -8.85 28.32 17.08
CA MET A 325 -8.88 29.50 16.21
C MET A 325 -8.92 29.16 14.70
N GLY A 326 -8.85 27.87 14.34
CA GLY A 326 -8.95 27.40 12.96
C GLY A 326 -7.71 27.67 12.11
N TRP A 327 -6.58 28.05 12.72
CA TRP A 327 -5.31 28.23 11.98
C TRP A 327 -4.65 26.89 11.66
N ILE A 328 -4.85 25.89 12.53
CA ILE A 328 -4.46 24.50 12.29
C ILE A 328 -5.68 23.73 11.80
N ALA A 329 -5.61 23.20 10.58
CA ALA A 329 -6.63 22.35 9.99
C ALA A 329 -6.68 21.00 10.74
N PRO A 330 -7.90 20.46 10.98
CA PRO A 330 -8.06 19.15 11.61
C PRO A 330 -7.57 18.02 10.69
N TRP A 331 -7.54 16.81 11.24
CA TRP A 331 -7.14 15.60 10.54
C TRP A 331 -8.00 15.41 9.29
N THR A 332 -7.37 15.05 8.17
CA THR A 332 -8.13 14.76 6.95
C THR A 332 -8.94 13.46 7.14
N GLY A 333 -10.07 13.34 6.43
CA GLY A 333 -11.01 12.22 6.62
C GLY A 333 -10.38 10.84 6.42
N ARG A 334 -9.38 10.71 5.53
CA ARG A 334 -8.65 9.45 5.28
C ARG A 334 -7.71 9.07 6.43
N PHE A 335 -7.01 10.03 7.02
CA PHE A 335 -6.19 9.76 8.21
C PHE A 335 -7.05 9.54 9.45
N TYR A 336 -8.16 10.27 9.58
CA TYR A 336 -9.10 10.10 10.68
C TYR A 336 -9.78 8.72 10.66
N SER A 337 -10.10 8.18 9.48
CA SER A 337 -10.68 6.82 9.37
C SER A 337 -9.75 5.70 9.83
N MET A 338 -8.44 5.95 9.92
CA MET A 338 -7.49 4.98 10.48
C MET A 338 -7.52 4.97 12.01
N TRP A 339 -8.01 6.05 12.63
CA TRP A 339 -8.23 6.13 14.07
C TRP A 339 -9.65 5.68 14.44
N ASP A 340 -10.66 6.28 13.80
CA ASP A 340 -12.06 5.90 13.92
C ASP A 340 -12.51 5.10 12.68
N THR A 341 -12.43 3.77 12.78
CA THR A 341 -12.74 2.84 11.70
C THR A 341 -14.22 2.88 11.26
N GLY A 342 -15.12 3.45 12.07
CA GLY A 342 -16.54 3.62 11.73
C GLY A 342 -16.83 4.87 10.92
N TYR A 343 -15.94 5.87 10.95
CA TYR A 343 -16.18 7.20 10.37
C TYR A 343 -16.40 7.16 8.85
N ALA A 344 -15.51 6.48 8.12
CA ALA A 344 -15.58 6.41 6.66
C ALA A 344 -16.92 5.79 6.18
N LYS A 345 -17.33 4.68 6.79
CA LYS A 345 -18.56 3.98 6.40
C LYS A 345 -19.82 4.81 6.63
N LYS A 346 -19.85 5.68 7.66
CA LYS A 346 -21.01 6.47 8.04
C LYS A 346 -21.10 7.82 7.29
N TYR A 347 -19.98 8.51 7.12
CA TYR A 347 -19.98 9.90 6.64
C TYR A 347 -19.41 10.07 5.23
N ILE A 348 -18.52 9.17 4.77
CA ILE A 348 -17.87 9.29 3.46
C ILE A 348 -17.86 7.92 2.75
N PRO A 349 -19.00 7.49 2.16
CA PRO A 349 -19.13 6.18 1.54
C PRO A 349 -18.10 5.90 0.44
N ILE A 350 -17.59 6.94 -0.22
CA ILE A 350 -16.55 6.83 -1.27
C ILE A 350 -15.28 6.17 -0.70
N ILE A 351 -14.81 6.59 0.47
CA ILE A 351 -13.64 6.00 1.12
C ILE A 351 -13.92 4.53 1.48
N ALA A 352 -15.10 4.23 2.01
CA ALA A 352 -15.44 2.85 2.39
C ALA A 352 -15.68 1.91 1.18
N SER A 353 -15.94 2.47 -0.01
CA SER A 353 -16.22 1.70 -1.23
C SER A 353 -14.97 1.03 -1.82
N VAL A 354 -13.78 1.57 -1.54
CA VAL A 354 -12.51 1.01 -2.02
C VAL A 354 -12.16 -0.25 -1.22
N SER A 355 -11.98 -1.38 -1.92
CA SER A 355 -11.68 -2.68 -1.30
C SER A 355 -10.37 -2.65 -0.49
N GLU A 356 -9.41 -1.82 -0.88
CA GLU A 356 -8.12 -1.65 -0.21
C GLU A 356 -8.21 -1.03 1.19
N HIS A 357 -9.32 -0.33 1.48
CA HIS A 357 -9.56 0.32 2.77
C HIS A 357 -10.23 -0.59 3.81
N GLN A 358 -10.50 -1.84 3.44
CA GLN A 358 -11.05 -2.84 4.36
C GLN A 358 -9.97 -3.32 5.35
N PRO A 359 -10.39 -3.81 6.53
CA PRO A 359 -9.49 -4.42 7.49
C PRO A 359 -8.93 -5.75 6.99
N THR A 360 -7.72 -6.09 7.45
CA THR A 360 -6.99 -7.27 6.99
C THR A 360 -7.36 -8.50 7.79
N ALA A 361 -7.80 -9.57 7.11
CA ALA A 361 -8.06 -10.85 7.75
C ALA A 361 -6.74 -11.62 8.00
N TRP A 362 -6.72 -12.48 9.02
CA TRP A 362 -5.54 -13.32 9.34
C TRP A 362 -5.00 -14.14 8.15
N PRO A 363 -5.84 -14.76 7.29
CA PRO A 363 -5.35 -15.47 6.12
C PRO A 363 -4.52 -14.60 5.18
N SER A 364 -4.84 -13.31 5.04
CA SER A 364 -4.05 -12.37 4.22
C SER A 364 -2.66 -12.15 4.82
N PHE A 365 -2.56 -11.99 6.16
CA PHE A 365 -1.25 -11.89 6.84
C PHE A 365 -0.37 -13.13 6.58
N PHE A 366 -0.98 -14.31 6.64
CA PHE A 366 -0.27 -15.57 6.38
C PHE A 366 0.10 -15.73 4.90
N MET A 367 -0.81 -15.42 3.98
CA MET A 367 -0.54 -15.51 2.54
C MET A 367 0.62 -14.60 2.11
N ASP A 368 0.71 -13.40 2.69
CA ASP A 368 1.72 -12.41 2.29
C ASP A 368 3.07 -12.54 2.98
N LEU A 369 3.12 -13.10 4.20
CA LEU A 369 4.35 -13.17 5.01
C LEU A 369 4.80 -14.61 5.34
N GLN A 370 3.91 -15.59 5.26
CA GLN A 370 4.17 -17.01 5.56
C GLN A 370 4.95 -17.21 6.86
N LEU A 371 6.17 -17.74 6.77
CA LEU A 371 7.10 -17.97 7.89
C LEU A 371 7.40 -16.69 8.69
N LEU A 372 7.49 -15.55 8.01
CA LEU A 372 7.96 -14.30 8.62
C LEU A 372 6.99 -13.80 9.70
N VAL A 373 5.70 -14.11 9.60
CA VAL A 373 4.70 -13.70 10.60
C VAL A 373 4.97 -14.31 11.98
N PHE A 374 5.51 -15.54 12.04
CA PHE A 374 5.83 -16.21 13.30
C PHE A 374 7.18 -15.79 13.86
N LEU A 375 8.14 -15.45 12.98
CA LEU A 375 9.46 -14.98 13.38
C LEU A 375 9.48 -13.51 13.79
N PHE A 376 8.50 -12.73 13.32
CA PHE A 376 8.41 -11.31 13.58
C PHE A 376 8.36 -10.98 15.09
N PRO A 377 7.46 -11.56 15.90
CA PRO A 377 7.47 -11.33 17.35
C PRO A 377 8.78 -11.75 18.02
N ALA A 378 9.38 -12.87 17.59
CA ALA A 378 10.65 -13.34 18.14
C ALA A 378 11.79 -12.34 17.89
N GLY A 379 11.86 -11.77 16.69
CA GLY A 379 12.82 -10.72 16.34
C GLY A 379 12.63 -9.43 17.14
N VAL A 380 11.38 -9.02 17.36
CA VAL A 380 11.06 -7.85 18.19
C VAL A 380 11.47 -8.08 19.65
N ILE A 381 11.19 -9.26 20.22
CA ILE A 381 11.62 -9.63 21.58
C ILE A 381 13.15 -9.61 21.70
N MET A 382 13.87 -10.07 20.67
CA MET A 382 15.34 -9.98 20.65
C MET A 382 15.85 -8.54 20.64
N CYS A 383 15.18 -7.64 19.91
CA CYS A 383 15.47 -6.22 19.94
C CYS A 383 15.24 -5.62 21.34
N PHE A 384 14.18 -6.04 22.04
CA PHE A 384 13.93 -5.63 23.43
C PHE A 384 15.01 -6.09 24.42
N ARG A 385 15.63 -7.26 24.19
CA ARG A 385 16.68 -7.77 25.10
C ARG A 385 17.98 -6.97 25.04
N GLN A 386 18.37 -6.50 23.86
CA GLN A 386 19.59 -5.69 23.71
C GLN A 386 19.33 -4.20 23.91
N LEU A 387 18.14 -3.71 23.52
CA LEU A 387 17.65 -2.35 23.74
C LEU A 387 18.68 -1.25 23.43
N ARG A 388 19.25 -1.29 22.23
CA ARG A 388 20.05 -0.20 21.65
C ARG A 388 19.14 0.89 21.09
N ASP A 389 19.68 2.09 20.88
CA ASP A 389 18.89 3.22 20.40
C ASP A 389 18.25 2.93 19.03
N GLU A 390 18.99 2.25 18.15
CA GLU A 390 18.46 1.79 16.86
C GLU A 390 17.37 0.70 16.98
N HIS A 391 17.40 -0.11 18.04
CA HIS A 391 16.38 -1.13 18.28
C HIS A 391 15.05 -0.53 18.73
N VAL A 392 15.07 0.60 19.45
CA VAL A 392 13.87 1.33 19.84
C VAL A 392 13.08 1.76 18.60
N PHE A 393 13.77 2.20 17.55
CA PHE A 393 13.14 2.54 16.26
C PHE A 393 12.40 1.34 15.66
N VAL A 394 13.05 0.17 15.58
CA VAL A 394 12.45 -1.05 15.00
C VAL A 394 11.25 -1.52 15.84
N ILE A 395 11.31 -1.41 17.16
CA ILE A 395 10.20 -1.77 18.06
C ILE A 395 8.98 -0.87 17.83
N ILE A 396 9.19 0.44 17.75
CA ILE A 396 8.12 1.41 17.48
C ILE A 396 7.52 1.17 16.10
N TYR A 397 8.38 0.96 15.09
CA TYR A 397 7.95 0.66 13.73
C TYR A 397 7.14 -0.65 13.68
N ALA A 398 7.58 -1.70 14.38
CA ALA A 398 6.86 -2.96 14.48
C ALA A 398 5.47 -2.77 15.09
N LEU A 399 5.34 -2.02 16.18
CA LEU A 399 4.08 -1.80 16.86
C LEU A 399 3.10 -0.97 16.02
N VAL A 400 3.56 0.17 15.50
CA VAL A 400 2.71 1.09 14.74
C VAL A 400 2.38 0.54 13.36
N GLY A 401 3.34 -0.09 12.69
CA GLY A 401 3.13 -0.78 11.42
C GLY A 401 2.12 -1.93 11.54
N SER A 402 2.19 -2.72 12.63
CA SER A 402 1.23 -3.82 12.86
C SER A 402 -0.18 -3.32 13.09
N TYR A 403 -0.35 -2.21 13.83
CA TYR A 403 -1.65 -1.58 14.03
C TYR A 403 -2.25 -1.13 12.70
N PHE A 404 -1.50 -0.37 11.90
CA PHE A 404 -1.99 0.16 10.63
C PHE A 404 -2.28 -0.93 9.59
N ALA A 405 -1.44 -1.97 9.50
CA ALA A 405 -1.70 -3.12 8.64
C ALA A 405 -2.94 -3.93 9.08
N GLY A 406 -3.28 -3.92 10.38
CA GLY A 406 -4.51 -4.53 10.89
C GLY A 406 -5.77 -3.74 10.51
N VAL A 407 -5.69 -2.41 10.52
CA VAL A 407 -6.81 -1.51 10.17
C VAL A 407 -7.08 -1.48 8.66
N MET A 408 -6.03 -1.58 7.82
CA MET A 408 -6.15 -1.40 6.38
C MET A 408 -5.24 -2.36 5.59
N VAL A 409 -5.81 -3.11 4.64
CA VAL A 409 -5.08 -4.07 3.79
C VAL A 409 -3.94 -3.42 3.02
N ARG A 410 -4.14 -2.22 2.45
CA ARG A 410 -3.08 -1.51 1.70
C ARG A 410 -1.81 -1.26 2.52
N LEU A 411 -1.94 -1.06 3.83
CA LEU A 411 -0.81 -0.71 4.71
C LEU A 411 0.06 -1.91 5.07
N MET A 412 -0.34 -3.13 4.69
CA MET A 412 0.51 -4.31 4.78
C MET A 412 1.86 -4.11 4.08
N LEU A 413 1.86 -3.39 2.95
CA LEU A 413 3.06 -3.01 2.20
C LEU A 413 4.10 -2.28 3.09
N THR A 414 3.63 -1.41 3.99
CA THR A 414 4.52 -0.66 4.90
C THR A 414 4.99 -1.49 6.09
N LEU A 415 4.26 -2.53 6.47
CA LEU A 415 4.69 -3.44 7.54
C LEU A 415 5.77 -4.42 7.05
N THR A 416 5.67 -4.89 5.81
CA THR A 416 6.52 -5.95 5.25
C THR A 416 8.04 -5.73 5.47
N PRO A 417 8.63 -4.54 5.23
CA PRO A 417 10.06 -4.34 5.45
C PRO A 417 10.47 -4.54 6.92
N CYS A 418 9.66 -4.07 7.87
CA CYS A 418 9.94 -4.26 9.30
C CYS A 418 9.91 -5.75 9.69
N VAL A 419 8.96 -6.50 9.14
CA VAL A 419 8.83 -7.95 9.36
C VAL A 419 10.06 -8.68 8.82
N CYS A 420 10.51 -8.36 7.60
CA CYS A 420 11.72 -8.95 7.01
C CYS A 420 12.96 -8.69 7.88
N VAL A 421 13.14 -7.47 8.39
CA VAL A 421 14.28 -7.09 9.25
C VAL A 421 14.24 -7.86 10.57
N ALA A 422 13.09 -7.87 11.27
CA ALA A 422 12.95 -8.55 12.55
C ALA A 422 13.09 -10.08 12.41
N ALA A 423 12.45 -10.68 11.40
CA ALA A 423 12.60 -12.10 11.12
C ALA A 423 14.04 -12.48 10.76
N ALA A 424 14.77 -11.58 10.08
CA ALA A 424 16.17 -11.81 9.77
C ALA A 424 17.09 -11.75 10.98
N ILE A 425 16.82 -10.84 11.92
CA ILE A 425 17.52 -10.81 13.22
C ILE A 425 17.28 -12.11 13.99
N ALA A 426 16.04 -12.61 13.99
CA ALA A 426 15.67 -13.86 14.66
C ALA A 426 16.40 -15.08 14.08
N ILE A 427 16.31 -15.30 12.76
CA ILE A 427 16.98 -16.42 12.10
C ILE A 427 18.50 -16.30 12.21
N SER A 428 19.05 -15.10 12.02
CA SER A 428 20.50 -14.90 12.13
C SER A 428 21.00 -15.25 13.53
N ASN A 429 20.27 -14.92 14.60
CA ASN A 429 20.64 -15.33 15.96
C ASN A 429 20.58 -16.85 16.16
N VAL A 430 19.59 -17.53 15.58
CA VAL A 430 19.53 -19.01 15.58
C VAL A 430 20.75 -19.57 14.84
N LEU A 431 21.04 -19.08 13.63
CA LEU A 431 22.19 -19.53 12.85
C LEU A 431 23.52 -19.28 13.57
N ASP A 432 23.72 -18.11 14.17
CA ASP A 432 24.94 -17.81 14.93
C ASP A 432 25.12 -18.76 16.13
N THR A 433 24.02 -19.07 16.84
CA THR A 433 24.06 -19.95 18.02
C THR A 433 24.44 -21.40 17.67
N TYR A 434 23.97 -21.91 16.53
CA TYR A 434 24.18 -23.32 16.14
C TYR A 434 25.33 -23.53 15.15
N ILE A 435 25.73 -22.53 14.35
CA ILE A 435 26.85 -22.66 13.40
C ILE A 435 28.20 -22.52 14.12
N ASP A 436 28.32 -21.62 15.09
CA ASP A 436 29.58 -21.37 15.79
C ASP A 436 29.36 -21.23 17.31
N PRO A 437 29.03 -22.34 18.01
CA PRO A 437 28.75 -22.29 19.44
C PRO A 437 30.02 -21.92 20.22
N GLN A 438 29.97 -20.82 20.98
CA GLN A 438 31.01 -20.46 21.93
C GLN A 438 30.97 -21.43 23.11
N GLN A 439 32.07 -22.16 23.37
CA GLN A 439 32.16 -23.00 24.57
C GLN A 439 32.19 -22.12 25.83
N PRO A 440 31.46 -22.48 26.90
CA PRO A 440 31.65 -21.82 28.19
C PRO A 440 33.09 -22.07 28.67
N GLU A 441 33.73 -21.08 29.28
CA GLU A 441 35.03 -21.29 29.92
C GLU A 441 34.91 -22.41 30.95
N ALA A 442 35.75 -23.44 30.82
CA ALA A 442 35.81 -24.51 31.81
C ALA A 442 36.15 -23.90 33.20
N PRO A 443 35.45 -24.28 34.28
CA PRO A 443 35.89 -23.91 35.62
C PRO A 443 37.34 -24.39 35.81
N LYS A 444 38.22 -23.54 36.32
CA LYS A 444 39.61 -23.92 36.65
C LYS A 444 39.59 -25.21 37.47
N ALA A 445 40.31 -26.23 37.02
CA ALA A 445 40.41 -27.50 37.74
C ALA A 445 40.90 -27.24 39.19
N PRO A 446 40.23 -27.79 40.22
CA PRO A 446 40.68 -27.66 41.60
C PRO A 446 42.03 -28.37 41.78
N THR A 447 42.94 -27.75 42.52
CA THR A 447 44.27 -28.29 42.84
C THR A 447 44.17 -29.57 43.69
N GLU A 448 45.15 -30.48 43.57
CA GLU A 448 45.19 -31.81 44.24
C GLU A 448 44.98 -31.79 45.77
N ASP A 449 45.15 -30.64 46.42
CA ASP A 449 44.88 -30.49 47.86
C ASP A 449 43.39 -30.32 48.20
N GLU A 450 42.57 -29.78 47.29
CA GLU A 450 41.13 -29.64 47.50
C GLU A 450 40.39 -30.98 47.33
N SER A 451 40.88 -31.84 46.44
CA SER A 451 40.31 -33.18 46.20
C SER A 451 40.57 -34.15 47.36
N LYS A 452 41.71 -34.04 48.06
CA LYS A 452 42.00 -34.86 49.25
C LYS A 452 41.19 -34.44 50.48
N LYS A 453 40.85 -33.16 50.61
CA LYS A 453 39.99 -32.65 51.70
C LYS A 453 38.54 -33.13 51.56
N ALA A 454 37.99 -33.06 50.34
CA ALA A 454 36.64 -33.54 50.04
C ALA A 454 36.47 -35.06 50.23
N ILE A 455 37.51 -35.86 49.99
CA ILE A 455 37.48 -37.32 50.21
C ILE A 455 37.52 -37.68 51.70
N LYS A 456 38.13 -36.84 52.54
CA LYS A 456 38.18 -37.05 53.99
C LYS A 456 36.84 -36.71 54.65
N GLU A 457 36.21 -35.60 54.25
CA GLU A 457 34.89 -35.17 54.73
C GLU A 457 33.78 -36.16 54.30
N ALA A 458 33.84 -36.69 53.07
CA ALA A 458 32.87 -37.68 52.59
C ALA A 458 32.95 -39.07 53.28
N LYS A 459 34.09 -39.40 53.92
CA LYS A 459 34.24 -40.64 54.68
C LYS A 459 33.73 -40.53 56.12
N GLU A 460 33.69 -39.33 56.70
CA GLU A 460 33.13 -39.09 58.03
C GLU A 460 31.60 -39.02 58.00
N GLU A 461 30.99 -38.51 56.93
CA GLU A 461 29.52 -38.46 56.79
C GLU A 461 28.86 -39.83 56.46
N ALA A 462 29.61 -40.79 55.91
CA ALA A 462 29.08 -42.10 55.54
C ALA A 462 28.89 -43.07 56.75
N ALA A 463 29.34 -42.70 57.95
CA ALA A 463 29.24 -43.52 59.16
C ALA A 463 28.00 -43.23 60.02
N SER A 464 27.27 -42.14 59.78
CA SER A 464 26.04 -41.79 60.50
C SER A 464 24.84 -41.85 59.56
N GLY A 465 24.15 -42.99 59.56
CA GLY A 465 23.10 -43.32 58.60
C GLY A 465 21.87 -42.39 58.60
N GLY A 466 21.30 -42.24 57.40
CA GLY A 466 19.97 -41.68 57.15
C GLY A 466 19.69 -41.65 55.64
N PHE A 467 18.89 -42.59 55.15
CA PHE A 467 18.51 -42.67 53.73
C PHE A 467 17.33 -41.70 53.48
N THR A 468 17.55 -40.58 52.78
CA THR A 468 16.52 -39.61 52.39
C THR A 468 16.40 -39.48 50.86
N PRO A 469 15.25 -39.02 50.32
CA PRO A 469 14.97 -38.94 48.87
C PRO A 469 15.93 -38.04 48.08
N GLU A 470 16.64 -37.13 48.75
CA GLU A 470 17.63 -36.24 48.16
C GLU A 470 18.88 -37.01 47.66
N ASN A 471 19.20 -38.16 48.25
CA ASN A 471 20.33 -39.00 47.82
C ASN A 471 20.06 -39.78 46.53
N ILE A 472 18.80 -39.98 46.15
CA ILE A 472 18.41 -40.52 44.84
C ILE A 472 18.55 -39.41 43.78
N ILE A 473 18.18 -38.18 44.12
CA ILE A 473 18.30 -37.03 43.21
C ILE A 473 19.78 -36.69 42.94
N SER A 474 20.66 -36.78 43.94
CA SER A 474 22.09 -36.50 43.77
C SER A 474 22.83 -37.60 42.99
N SER A 475 22.45 -38.87 43.15
CA SER A 475 23.01 -40.00 42.39
C SER A 475 22.50 -40.05 40.95
N VAL A 476 21.25 -39.64 40.69
CA VAL A 476 20.73 -39.43 39.33
C VAL A 476 21.43 -38.23 38.65
N LYS A 477 21.69 -37.13 39.39
CA LYS A 477 22.48 -35.99 38.87
C LYS A 477 23.89 -36.39 38.45
N LYS A 478 24.55 -37.24 39.23
CA LYS A 478 25.90 -37.75 38.93
C LYS A 478 25.95 -38.72 37.75
N TYR A 479 24.83 -39.36 37.39
CA TYR A 479 24.71 -40.20 36.20
C TYR A 479 24.49 -39.38 34.91
N PHE A 480 23.98 -38.14 35.03
CA PHE A 480 23.83 -37.19 33.91
C PHE A 480 25.11 -36.40 33.59
N ASP A 481 26.13 -36.43 34.44
CA ASP A 481 27.40 -35.68 34.25
C ASP A 481 28.49 -36.47 33.48
N GLY A 482 28.13 -37.53 32.75
CA GLY A 482 29.08 -38.50 32.20
C GLY A 482 29.02 -38.81 30.70
N THR A 483 28.39 -38.00 29.83
CA THR A 483 28.44 -38.16 28.36
C THR A 483 28.51 -36.80 27.64
N PRO A 484 29.19 -36.69 26.48
CA PRO A 484 29.54 -35.40 25.90
C PRO A 484 28.28 -34.69 25.35
N ALA A 485 28.14 -33.41 25.70
CA ALA A 485 27.43 -32.42 24.88
C ALA A 485 26.01 -32.79 24.40
N VAL A 486 25.07 -33.07 25.32
CA VAL A 486 23.64 -33.12 24.97
C VAL A 486 23.06 -31.70 25.03
N GLY A 487 23.06 -31.01 23.87
CA GLY A 487 22.56 -29.64 23.75
C GLY A 487 23.09 -28.93 22.51
N ILE A 488 23.21 -27.59 22.56
CA ILE A 488 23.70 -26.71 21.47
C ILE A 488 25.08 -27.17 20.93
N TYR A 489 25.85 -27.91 21.73
CA TYR A 489 27.20 -28.39 21.43
C TYR A 489 27.26 -29.77 20.75
N GLY A 490 26.16 -30.52 20.73
CA GLY A 490 26.10 -31.84 20.08
C GLY A 490 25.91 -31.72 18.56
N LEU A 491 26.64 -32.52 17.78
CA LEU A 491 26.53 -32.51 16.31
C LEU A 491 25.12 -32.86 15.81
N GLY A 492 24.41 -33.77 16.49
CA GLY A 492 23.05 -34.19 16.14
C GLY A 492 22.01 -33.07 16.25
N PRO A 493 21.80 -32.46 17.44
CA PRO A 493 20.88 -31.34 17.62
C PRO A 493 21.20 -30.14 16.72
N ARG A 494 22.49 -29.84 16.51
CA ARG A 494 22.96 -28.80 15.59
C ARG A 494 22.51 -29.05 14.15
N LEU A 495 22.81 -30.25 13.61
CA LEU A 495 22.41 -30.60 12.26
C LEU A 495 20.89 -30.61 12.10
N ALA A 496 20.16 -31.09 13.12
CA ALA A 496 18.69 -31.09 13.11
C ALA A 496 18.11 -29.67 13.01
N VAL A 497 18.59 -28.72 13.82
CA VAL A 497 18.10 -27.32 13.80
C VAL A 497 18.50 -26.61 12.50
N LEU A 498 19.72 -26.82 12.01
CA LEU A 498 20.17 -26.23 10.74
C LEU A 498 19.39 -26.79 9.55
N LEU A 499 19.15 -28.10 9.52
CA LEU A 499 18.35 -28.75 8.49
C LEU A 499 16.89 -28.27 8.54
N HIS A 500 16.29 -28.19 9.72
CA HIS A 500 14.94 -27.66 9.89
C HIS A 500 14.83 -26.21 9.43
N THR A 501 15.76 -25.35 9.84
CA THR A 501 15.79 -23.94 9.41
C THR A 501 15.94 -23.82 7.90
N THR A 502 16.80 -24.65 7.29
CA THR A 502 16.99 -24.68 5.83
C THR A 502 15.72 -25.14 5.10
N LEU A 503 15.03 -26.17 5.60
CA LEU A 503 13.75 -26.63 5.03
C LEU A 503 12.65 -25.56 5.12
N LEU A 504 12.57 -24.82 6.24
CA LEU A 504 11.64 -23.70 6.38
C LEU A 504 11.93 -22.59 5.38
N LEU A 505 13.20 -22.27 5.13
CA LEU A 505 13.61 -21.28 4.13
C LEU A 505 13.26 -21.73 2.71
N LEU A 506 13.48 -23.01 2.38
CA LEU A 506 13.09 -23.57 1.08
C LEU A 506 11.57 -23.53 0.89
N PHE A 507 10.80 -23.90 1.92
CA PHE A 507 9.34 -23.82 1.86
C PHE A 507 8.85 -22.37 1.71
N PHE A 508 9.51 -21.41 2.36
CA PHE A 508 9.23 -20.00 2.17
C PHE A 508 9.44 -19.56 0.72
N VAL A 509 10.54 -19.95 0.08
CA VAL A 509 10.79 -19.64 -1.35
C VAL A 509 9.71 -20.26 -2.25
N LEU A 510 9.32 -21.51 -2.01
CA LEU A 510 8.27 -22.20 -2.76
C LEU A 510 6.92 -21.49 -2.62
N HIS A 511 6.53 -21.14 -1.39
CA HIS A 511 5.31 -20.37 -1.11
C HIS A 511 5.33 -19.02 -1.82
N CYS A 512 6.41 -18.25 -1.68
CA CYS A 512 6.54 -16.94 -2.29
C CYS A 512 6.40 -17.00 -3.81
N THR A 513 7.04 -18.00 -4.44
CA THR A 513 6.97 -18.21 -5.89
C THR A 513 5.56 -18.63 -6.32
N TRP A 514 4.92 -19.52 -5.58
CA TRP A 514 3.56 -19.99 -5.87
C TRP A 514 2.52 -18.86 -5.75
N VAL A 515 2.55 -18.09 -4.66
CA VAL A 515 1.64 -16.95 -4.44
C VAL A 515 1.85 -15.90 -5.53
N THR A 516 3.10 -15.58 -5.85
CA THR A 516 3.41 -14.60 -6.88
C THR A 516 2.89 -15.04 -8.24
N SER A 517 3.14 -16.29 -8.64
CA SER A 517 2.72 -16.82 -9.94
C SER A 517 1.21 -17.07 -10.06
N SER A 518 0.51 -17.33 -8.96
CA SER A 518 -0.91 -17.75 -9.00
C SER A 518 -1.88 -16.63 -8.65
N ALA A 519 -1.50 -15.72 -7.74
CA ALA A 519 -2.39 -14.69 -7.21
C ALA A 519 -2.04 -13.28 -7.71
N TYR A 520 -0.76 -12.91 -7.71
CA TYR A 520 -0.35 -11.52 -7.97
C TYR A 520 0.07 -11.24 -9.41
N SER A 521 0.41 -12.26 -10.21
CA SER A 521 0.80 -12.09 -11.62
C SER A 521 -0.37 -12.19 -12.62
N SER A 522 -1.52 -11.60 -12.29
CA SER A 522 -2.70 -11.60 -13.16
C SER A 522 -3.01 -10.18 -13.67
N PRO A 523 -3.01 -9.93 -15.00
CA PRO A 523 -3.37 -8.63 -15.55
C PRO A 523 -4.86 -8.35 -15.33
N SER A 524 -5.21 -7.10 -15.04
CA SER A 524 -6.61 -6.66 -14.93
C SER A 524 -7.23 -6.23 -16.27
N VAL A 525 -6.42 -6.10 -17.31
CA VAL A 525 -6.85 -5.68 -18.66
C VAL A 525 -7.32 -6.88 -19.49
N VAL A 526 -6.57 -7.99 -19.43
CA VAL A 526 -6.88 -9.24 -20.12
C VAL A 526 -7.32 -10.24 -19.07
N LEU A 527 -8.54 -10.76 -19.22
CA LEU A 527 -9.06 -11.76 -18.29
C LEU A 527 -8.69 -13.15 -18.80
N ALA A 528 -8.02 -13.95 -17.98
CA ALA A 528 -7.75 -15.35 -18.28
C ALA A 528 -8.88 -16.23 -17.73
N SER A 529 -9.59 -16.93 -18.62
CA SER A 529 -10.57 -17.94 -18.24
C SER A 529 -10.01 -19.33 -18.52
N GLN A 530 -10.07 -20.22 -17.52
CA GLN A 530 -9.73 -21.63 -17.71
C GLN A 530 -10.99 -22.43 -18.03
N THR A 531 -11.08 -22.92 -19.25
CA THR A 531 -12.13 -23.86 -19.69
C THR A 531 -11.53 -25.26 -19.80
N LYS A 532 -12.36 -26.31 -19.87
CA LYS A 532 -11.90 -27.70 -20.03
C LYS A 532 -11.01 -27.91 -21.25
N ASP A 533 -11.16 -27.08 -22.27
CA ASP A 533 -10.43 -27.13 -23.54
C ASP A 533 -9.10 -26.34 -23.52
N GLY A 534 -8.83 -25.58 -22.45
CA GLY A 534 -7.61 -24.78 -22.31
C GLY A 534 -7.85 -23.39 -21.70
N MET A 535 -6.80 -22.57 -21.70
CA MET A 535 -6.87 -21.17 -21.27
C MET A 535 -7.32 -20.29 -22.44
N HIS A 536 -8.44 -19.60 -22.26
CA HIS A 536 -8.94 -18.59 -23.18
C HIS A 536 -8.69 -17.20 -22.61
N LEU A 537 -8.08 -16.32 -23.42
CA LEU A 537 -7.84 -14.93 -23.06
C LEU A 537 -9.02 -14.09 -23.57
N ILE A 538 -9.65 -13.34 -22.66
CA ILE A 538 -10.76 -12.45 -22.95
C ILE A 538 -10.25 -11.02 -22.89
N ASP A 539 -10.44 -10.27 -23.97
CA ASP A 539 -9.83 -8.95 -24.18
C ASP A 539 -10.84 -7.86 -24.59
N ASP A 540 -12.08 -8.03 -24.15
CA ASP A 540 -13.20 -7.12 -24.42
C ASP A 540 -12.93 -5.66 -24.00
N PHE A 541 -12.13 -5.44 -22.96
CA PHE A 541 -11.79 -4.08 -22.51
C PHE A 541 -11.00 -3.33 -23.59
N ARG A 542 -9.92 -3.93 -24.10
CA ARG A 542 -9.11 -3.28 -25.15
C ARG A 542 -9.93 -3.14 -26.42
N GLU A 543 -10.68 -4.18 -26.80
CA GLU A 543 -11.58 -4.15 -27.95
C GLU A 543 -12.50 -2.92 -27.93
N ALA A 544 -13.23 -2.74 -26.83
CA ALA A 544 -14.18 -1.64 -26.65
C ALA A 544 -13.49 -0.27 -26.57
N TYR A 545 -12.36 -0.15 -25.86
CA TYR A 545 -11.62 1.11 -25.79
C TYR A 545 -11.01 1.51 -27.14
N TYR A 546 -10.55 0.54 -27.94
CA TYR A 546 -10.08 0.80 -29.31
C TYR A 546 -11.22 1.19 -30.24
N TRP A 547 -12.39 0.55 -30.12
CA TRP A 547 -13.58 0.96 -30.86
C TRP A 547 -13.92 2.43 -30.55
N LEU A 548 -13.91 2.80 -29.28
CA LEU A 548 -14.20 4.17 -28.84
C LEU A 548 -13.18 5.16 -29.41
N ARG A 549 -11.90 4.78 -29.44
CA ARG A 549 -10.81 5.61 -29.99
C ARG A 549 -10.89 5.83 -31.50
N GLN A 550 -11.33 4.84 -32.27
CA GLN A 550 -11.30 4.89 -33.73
C GLN A 550 -12.62 5.36 -34.35
N ASN A 551 -13.76 5.12 -33.68
CA ASN A 551 -15.09 5.33 -34.27
C ASN A 551 -15.86 6.53 -33.70
N THR A 552 -15.32 7.21 -32.68
CA THR A 552 -15.96 8.41 -32.09
C THR A 552 -15.16 9.67 -32.36
N PRO A 553 -15.78 10.87 -32.36
CA PRO A 553 -15.05 12.14 -32.41
C PRO A 553 -14.07 12.28 -31.24
N GLU A 554 -12.92 12.93 -31.46
CA GLU A 554 -11.91 13.14 -30.40
C GLU A 554 -12.43 13.95 -29.21
N THR A 555 -13.41 14.82 -29.44
CA THR A 555 -14.05 15.65 -28.42
C THR A 555 -15.21 14.96 -27.71
N ALA A 556 -15.52 13.70 -28.04
CA ALA A 556 -16.69 13.01 -27.51
C ALA A 556 -16.53 12.73 -26.01
N VAL A 557 -17.48 13.18 -25.20
CA VAL A 557 -17.43 13.03 -23.74
C VAL A 557 -18.03 11.69 -23.33
N VAL A 558 -17.25 10.91 -22.58
CA VAL A 558 -17.61 9.57 -22.12
C VAL A 558 -17.94 9.61 -20.63
N MET A 559 -19.15 9.18 -20.29
CA MET A 559 -19.55 8.95 -18.90
C MET A 559 -19.38 7.46 -18.55
N SER A 560 -18.63 7.20 -17.49
CA SER A 560 -18.48 5.87 -16.87
C SER A 560 -18.51 6.00 -15.36
N TRP A 561 -18.53 4.87 -14.64
CA TRP A 561 -18.17 4.90 -13.23
C TRP A 561 -16.70 5.32 -13.04
N TRP A 562 -16.38 5.88 -11.87
CA TRP A 562 -15.09 6.53 -11.62
C TRP A 562 -13.89 5.58 -11.71
N ASP A 563 -14.07 4.27 -11.43
CA ASP A 563 -13.01 3.25 -11.49
C ASP A 563 -12.28 3.20 -12.84
N TYR A 564 -12.98 3.51 -13.93
CA TYR A 564 -12.50 3.31 -15.30
C TYR A 564 -11.94 4.57 -15.95
N GLY A 565 -12.04 5.73 -15.28
CA GLY A 565 -11.73 7.02 -15.88
C GLY A 565 -10.29 7.11 -16.39
N TYR A 566 -9.32 6.57 -15.63
CA TYR A 566 -7.93 6.54 -16.07
C TYR A 566 -7.67 5.59 -17.24
N GLN A 567 -8.35 4.44 -17.30
CA GLN A 567 -8.22 3.51 -18.42
C GLN A 567 -8.81 4.09 -19.71
N ILE A 568 -9.97 4.74 -19.63
CA ILE A 568 -10.60 5.41 -20.79
C ILE A 568 -9.68 6.53 -21.29
N ALA A 569 -9.21 7.41 -20.40
CA ALA A 569 -8.30 8.49 -20.80
C ALA A 569 -6.93 7.97 -21.30
N GLY A 570 -6.47 6.81 -20.84
CA GLY A 570 -5.20 6.20 -21.23
C GLY A 570 -5.25 5.42 -22.54
N MET A 571 -6.26 4.55 -22.71
CA MET A 571 -6.40 3.65 -23.86
C MET A 571 -7.27 4.23 -24.97
N ALA A 572 -8.46 4.73 -24.61
CA ALA A 572 -9.42 5.26 -25.57
C ALA A 572 -9.10 6.71 -26.00
N ASP A 573 -8.33 7.44 -25.20
CA ASP A 573 -7.91 8.82 -25.45
C ASP A 573 -9.12 9.73 -25.72
N ARG A 574 -10.11 9.68 -24.82
CA ARG A 574 -11.35 10.46 -24.87
C ARG A 574 -11.59 11.22 -23.56
N PRO A 575 -12.25 12.39 -23.63
CA PRO A 575 -12.67 13.13 -22.45
C PRO A 575 -13.55 12.31 -21.51
N THR A 576 -13.23 12.30 -20.20
CA THR A 576 -14.01 11.61 -19.17
C THR A 576 -14.65 12.60 -18.20
N LEU A 577 -15.87 12.27 -17.78
CA LEU A 577 -16.63 13.09 -16.83
C LEU A 577 -16.10 12.95 -15.39
N VAL A 578 -15.75 11.74 -14.98
CA VAL A 578 -15.18 11.44 -13.65
C VAL A 578 -13.93 10.57 -13.79
N ASP A 579 -13.00 10.68 -12.84
CA ASP A 579 -11.77 9.86 -12.79
C ASP A 579 -11.53 9.22 -11.41
N ASN A 580 -10.50 8.38 -11.34
CA ASN A 580 -10.14 7.62 -10.15
C ASN A 580 -9.60 8.48 -8.97
N ASN A 581 -9.25 9.75 -9.18
CA ASN A 581 -8.68 10.60 -8.13
C ASN A 581 -9.73 11.01 -7.08
N THR A 582 -11.01 10.95 -7.43
CA THR A 582 -12.15 11.23 -6.54
C THR A 582 -12.09 12.55 -5.74
N TRP A 583 -11.48 13.60 -6.30
CA TRP A 583 -11.30 14.87 -5.58
C TRP A 583 -12.58 15.70 -5.43
N ASN A 584 -13.58 15.49 -6.30
CA ASN A 584 -14.88 16.16 -6.24
C ASN A 584 -16.03 15.16 -6.07
N ASN A 585 -16.43 14.94 -4.81
CA ASN A 585 -17.47 13.99 -4.43
C ASN A 585 -18.84 14.32 -5.02
N THR A 586 -19.19 15.61 -5.13
CA THR A 586 -20.50 16.04 -5.66
C THR A 586 -20.64 15.65 -7.13
N HIS A 587 -19.56 15.78 -7.91
CA HIS A 587 -19.59 15.44 -9.32
C HIS A 587 -19.69 13.92 -9.55
N ILE A 588 -19.00 13.10 -8.75
CA ILE A 588 -19.18 11.64 -8.75
C ILE A 588 -20.59 11.26 -8.35
N ALA A 589 -21.14 11.92 -7.33
CA ALA A 589 -22.51 11.69 -6.90
C ALA A 589 -23.50 12.02 -8.03
N THR A 590 -23.23 13.02 -8.88
CA THR A 590 -24.07 13.33 -10.06
C THR A 590 -24.09 12.18 -11.06
N VAL A 591 -22.94 11.54 -11.31
CA VAL A 591 -22.86 10.32 -12.13
C VAL A 591 -23.61 9.17 -11.47
N GLY A 592 -23.43 8.96 -10.17
CA GLY A 592 -24.17 7.94 -9.41
C GLY A 592 -25.68 8.17 -9.48
N LYS A 593 -26.12 9.43 -9.43
CA LYS A 593 -27.52 9.83 -9.58
C LYS A 593 -28.05 9.54 -10.97
N ALA A 594 -27.30 9.86 -12.02
CA ALA A 594 -27.69 9.55 -13.39
C ALA A 594 -27.84 8.03 -13.60
N MET A 595 -26.90 7.23 -13.10
CA MET A 595 -26.91 5.77 -13.23
C MET A 595 -28.03 5.09 -12.44
N SER A 596 -28.39 5.63 -11.28
CA SER A 596 -29.38 5.03 -10.37
C SER A 596 -30.82 5.55 -10.57
N SER A 597 -31.01 6.62 -11.33
CA SER A 597 -32.32 7.19 -11.64
C SER A 597 -32.95 6.56 -12.89
N SER A 598 -34.24 6.84 -13.11
CA SER A 598 -34.89 6.48 -14.39
C SER A 598 -34.37 7.32 -15.56
N GLU A 599 -34.51 6.80 -16.79
CA GLU A 599 -34.08 7.49 -18.02
C GLU A 599 -34.60 8.93 -18.13
N GLU A 600 -35.85 9.20 -17.72
CA GLU A 600 -36.48 10.53 -17.80
C GLU A 600 -35.78 11.57 -16.90
N VAL A 601 -35.21 11.11 -15.79
CA VAL A 601 -34.47 11.93 -14.83
C VAL A 601 -32.99 12.00 -15.20
N ALA A 602 -32.43 10.90 -15.70
CA ALA A 602 -31.02 10.82 -16.08
C ALA A 602 -30.72 11.62 -17.36
N TYR A 603 -31.62 11.60 -18.36
CA TYR A 603 -31.39 12.27 -19.65
C TYR A 603 -31.08 13.77 -19.53
N PRO A 604 -31.84 14.58 -18.76
CA PRO A 604 -31.48 15.97 -18.52
C PRO A 604 -30.11 16.17 -17.84
N ILE A 605 -29.66 15.22 -17.01
CA ILE A 605 -28.34 15.29 -16.36
C ILE A 605 -27.25 15.04 -17.40
N LEU A 606 -27.41 14.00 -18.24
CA LEU A 606 -26.49 13.68 -19.34
C LEU A 606 -26.33 14.86 -20.30
N ARG A 607 -27.44 15.48 -20.70
CA ARG A 607 -27.43 16.64 -21.62
C ARG A 607 -26.81 17.88 -20.98
N LYS A 608 -27.00 18.12 -19.67
CA LYS A 608 -26.37 19.24 -18.96
C LYS A 608 -24.85 19.13 -18.84
N HIS A 609 -24.29 17.94 -19.05
CA HIS A 609 -22.86 17.67 -18.94
C HIS A 609 -22.26 17.28 -20.30
N ASP A 610 -22.99 17.55 -21.38
CA ASP A 610 -22.61 17.28 -22.76
C ASP A 610 -22.07 15.86 -23.00
N VAL A 611 -22.68 14.87 -22.32
CA VAL A 611 -22.31 13.46 -22.45
C VAL A 611 -22.78 12.92 -23.81
N ASP A 612 -21.85 12.39 -24.60
CA ASP A 612 -22.13 11.76 -25.89
C ASP A 612 -22.28 10.24 -25.76
N TYR A 613 -21.41 9.62 -24.97
CA TYR A 613 -21.36 8.16 -24.80
C TYR A 613 -21.39 7.76 -23.32
N ILE A 614 -22.00 6.62 -23.03
CA ILE A 614 -22.05 5.99 -21.72
C ILE A 614 -21.42 4.61 -21.82
N LEU A 615 -20.43 4.33 -20.96
CA LEU A 615 -19.77 3.03 -20.87
C LEU A 615 -20.20 2.33 -19.58
N VAL A 616 -20.66 1.08 -19.71
CA VAL A 616 -21.07 0.21 -18.61
C VAL A 616 -20.40 -1.14 -18.76
N ILE A 617 -19.95 -1.72 -17.64
CA ILE A 617 -19.39 -3.07 -17.60
C ILE A 617 -20.42 -4.06 -17.06
N PHE A 618 -20.68 -5.11 -17.83
CA PHE A 618 -21.68 -6.14 -17.58
C PHE A 618 -21.06 -7.54 -17.62
N GLY A 619 -20.98 -8.20 -16.46
CA GLY A 619 -20.33 -9.51 -16.34
C GLY A 619 -21.27 -10.72 -16.42
N GLY A 620 -22.57 -10.50 -16.68
CA GLY A 620 -23.60 -11.52 -16.48
C GLY A 620 -23.50 -12.76 -17.38
N LEU A 621 -22.95 -12.62 -18.59
CA LEU A 621 -22.83 -13.72 -19.55
C LEU A 621 -21.74 -14.72 -19.17
N ILE A 622 -20.54 -14.22 -18.85
CA ILE A 622 -19.37 -15.06 -18.56
C ILE A 622 -19.18 -15.35 -17.07
N GLY A 623 -19.81 -14.57 -16.18
CA GLY A 623 -19.61 -14.70 -14.73
C GLY A 623 -18.52 -13.78 -14.17
N TYR A 624 -18.27 -12.61 -14.78
CA TYR A 624 -17.31 -11.64 -14.26
C TYR A 624 -17.90 -10.88 -13.08
N SER A 625 -17.33 -11.09 -11.89
CA SER A 625 -17.86 -10.52 -10.64
C SER A 625 -17.64 -9.02 -10.48
N GLY A 626 -16.64 -8.45 -11.15
CA GLY A 626 -16.28 -7.02 -11.06
C GLY A 626 -17.16 -6.07 -11.89
N ASP A 627 -18.43 -6.44 -12.12
CA ASP A 627 -19.34 -5.67 -12.96
C ASP A 627 -20.00 -4.49 -12.25
N ASP A 628 -20.60 -3.57 -13.02
CA ASP A 628 -21.18 -2.36 -12.47
C ASP A 628 -22.47 -2.60 -11.66
N ILE A 629 -23.13 -3.74 -11.86
CA ILE A 629 -24.33 -4.10 -11.08
C ILE A 629 -23.97 -4.52 -9.64
N ASN A 630 -22.84 -5.20 -9.43
CA ASN A 630 -22.36 -5.48 -8.07
C ASN A 630 -21.88 -4.20 -7.36
N LYS A 631 -21.37 -3.23 -8.13
CA LYS A 631 -20.96 -1.92 -7.61
C LYS A 631 -22.11 -0.91 -7.49
N PHE A 632 -23.27 -1.20 -8.08
CA PHE A 632 -24.40 -0.28 -8.21
C PHE A 632 -24.87 0.29 -6.87
N LEU A 633 -24.86 -0.52 -5.80
CA LEU A 633 -25.27 -0.07 -4.48
C LEU A 633 -24.35 1.04 -3.92
N TRP A 634 -23.07 1.06 -4.29
CA TRP A 634 -22.17 2.17 -3.96
C TRP A 634 -22.55 3.44 -4.70
N MET A 635 -22.96 3.34 -5.97
CA MET A 635 -23.46 4.48 -6.75
C MET A 635 -24.68 5.10 -6.07
N VAL A 636 -25.60 4.26 -5.59
CA VAL A 636 -26.79 4.68 -4.84
C VAL A 636 -26.42 5.36 -3.52
N ARG A 637 -25.52 4.76 -2.72
CA ARG A 637 -25.09 5.34 -1.43
C ARG A 637 -24.38 6.68 -1.58
N ILE A 638 -23.51 6.81 -2.57
CA ILE A 638 -22.79 8.06 -2.84
C ILE A 638 -23.77 9.15 -3.31
N ALA A 639 -24.72 8.80 -4.19
CA ALA A 639 -25.75 9.72 -4.64
C ALA A 639 -26.70 10.13 -3.49
N GLN A 640 -27.13 9.19 -2.65
CA GLN A 640 -27.98 9.45 -1.49
C GLN A 640 -27.31 10.41 -0.48
N GLY A 641 -25.98 10.33 -0.32
CA GLY A 641 -25.24 11.23 0.57
C GLY A 641 -25.36 12.72 0.19
N VAL A 642 -25.64 13.02 -1.09
CA VAL A 642 -25.80 14.39 -1.60
C VAL A 642 -27.27 14.74 -1.89
N TRP A 643 -28.05 13.80 -2.44
CA TRP A 643 -29.48 13.97 -2.74
C TRP A 643 -30.35 12.92 -2.01
N PRO A 644 -30.50 13.03 -0.67
CA PRO A 644 -31.23 12.05 0.12
C PRO A 644 -32.74 12.00 -0.18
N ASP A 645 -33.31 13.11 -0.69
CA ASP A 645 -34.74 13.21 -1.01
C ASP A 645 -35.11 12.55 -2.34
N GLU A 646 -34.14 12.41 -3.25
CA GLU A 646 -34.37 11.87 -4.59
C GLU A 646 -33.97 10.39 -4.72
N ILE A 647 -32.88 9.98 -4.04
CA ILE A 647 -32.36 8.62 -4.09
C ILE A 647 -32.26 8.07 -2.69
N ARG A 648 -32.89 6.92 -2.46
CA ARG A 648 -32.87 6.23 -1.17
C ARG A 648 -32.51 4.77 -1.37
N GLU A 649 -31.46 4.31 -0.69
CA GLU A 649 -30.98 2.92 -0.74
C GLU A 649 -32.10 1.87 -0.53
N PRO A 650 -33.02 2.02 0.44
CA PRO A 650 -34.12 1.07 0.64
C PRO A 650 -35.02 0.84 -0.57
N ASP A 651 -35.18 1.85 -1.45
CA ASP A 651 -36.08 1.76 -2.61
C ASP A 651 -35.58 0.74 -3.65
N TYR A 652 -34.30 0.36 -3.61
CA TYR A 652 -33.69 -0.61 -4.52
C TYR A 652 -33.81 -2.06 -4.03
N PHE A 653 -34.15 -2.28 -2.76
CA PHE A 653 -34.36 -3.62 -2.20
C PHE A 653 -35.81 -4.08 -2.37
N THR A 654 -36.03 -5.40 -2.32
CA THR A 654 -37.38 -5.95 -2.21
C THR A 654 -38.01 -5.61 -0.84
N PRO A 655 -39.33 -5.75 -0.66
CA PRO A 655 -39.96 -5.58 0.66
C PRO A 655 -39.37 -6.47 1.77
N GLN A 656 -38.72 -7.58 1.39
CA GLN A 656 -38.00 -8.50 2.29
C GLN A 656 -36.56 -8.05 2.58
N GLY A 657 -36.05 -7.00 1.93
CA GLY A 657 -34.68 -6.50 2.06
C GLY A 657 -33.66 -7.22 1.16
N GLU A 658 -34.10 -7.96 0.14
CA GLU A 658 -33.20 -8.69 -0.76
C GLU A 658 -32.78 -7.83 -1.96
N TYR A 659 -31.52 -7.95 -2.39
CA TYR A 659 -31.03 -7.35 -3.63
C TYR A 659 -31.21 -8.33 -4.79
N ARG A 660 -32.22 -8.10 -5.64
CA ARG A 660 -32.61 -8.99 -6.75
C ARG A 660 -32.66 -8.24 -8.08
N ILE A 661 -32.42 -8.98 -9.16
CA ILE A 661 -32.45 -8.53 -10.56
C ILE A 661 -33.55 -9.20 -11.40
N ASP A 662 -34.24 -10.18 -10.81
CA ASP A 662 -35.30 -10.96 -11.45
C ASP A 662 -36.67 -10.25 -11.47
N ASP A 663 -37.74 -10.97 -11.78
CA ASP A 663 -39.10 -10.43 -11.80
C ASP A 663 -39.55 -9.83 -10.44
N GLN A 664 -38.90 -10.24 -9.34
CA GLN A 664 -39.18 -9.74 -7.98
C GLN A 664 -38.35 -8.49 -7.64
N ALA A 665 -37.47 -8.04 -8.52
CA ALA A 665 -36.71 -6.81 -8.33
C ALA A 665 -37.64 -5.60 -8.13
N SER A 666 -37.19 -4.69 -7.26
CA SER A 666 -37.91 -3.45 -6.97
C SER A 666 -38.19 -2.64 -8.24
N ALA A 667 -39.25 -1.84 -8.21
CA ALA A 667 -39.58 -0.98 -9.35
C ALA A 667 -38.48 0.07 -9.59
N ALA A 668 -37.80 0.54 -8.55
CA ALA A 668 -36.66 1.46 -8.69
C ALA A 668 -35.47 0.78 -9.37
N MET A 669 -35.13 -0.46 -8.99
CA MET A 669 -34.05 -1.23 -9.63
C MET A 669 -34.34 -1.45 -11.11
N ARG A 670 -35.52 -1.97 -11.46
CA ARG A 670 -35.88 -2.27 -12.87
C ARG A 670 -35.97 -1.03 -13.76
N ASN A 671 -36.35 0.11 -13.19
CA ASN A 671 -36.46 1.37 -13.94
C ASN A 671 -35.16 2.17 -13.95
N SER A 672 -34.15 1.78 -13.17
CA SER A 672 -32.85 2.46 -13.14
C SER A 672 -32.16 2.39 -14.50
N LEU A 673 -31.45 3.46 -14.86
CA LEU A 673 -30.68 3.53 -16.10
C LEU A 673 -29.65 2.40 -16.16
N MET A 674 -28.94 2.13 -15.06
CA MET A 674 -27.94 1.06 -14.97
C MET A 674 -28.54 -0.30 -15.32
N TYR A 675 -29.65 -0.70 -14.69
CA TYR A 675 -30.29 -1.99 -14.96
C TYR A 675 -30.71 -2.11 -16.43
N LYS A 676 -31.34 -1.05 -16.96
CA LYS A 676 -31.83 -1.06 -18.33
C LYS A 676 -30.69 -1.15 -19.35
N MET A 677 -29.59 -0.43 -19.13
CA MET A 677 -28.40 -0.53 -19.97
C MET A 677 -27.82 -1.95 -19.91
N SER A 678 -27.47 -2.45 -18.73
CA SER A 678 -26.81 -3.76 -18.60
C SER A 678 -27.61 -4.92 -19.21
N TYR A 679 -28.94 -4.95 -19.02
CA TYR A 679 -29.80 -6.05 -19.49
C TYR A 679 -30.51 -5.78 -20.83
N TYR A 680 -30.18 -4.69 -21.54
CA TYR A 680 -30.77 -4.41 -22.85
C TYR A 680 -30.49 -5.55 -23.84
N ARG A 681 -31.54 -6.09 -24.47
CA ARG A 681 -31.50 -7.21 -25.43
C ARG A 681 -30.84 -8.50 -24.93
N TYR A 682 -30.61 -8.64 -23.62
CA TYR A 682 -29.94 -9.81 -23.05
C TYR A 682 -30.72 -11.11 -23.27
N ASN A 683 -32.05 -11.05 -23.22
CA ASN A 683 -32.92 -12.22 -23.45
C ASN A 683 -32.87 -12.73 -24.90
N GLU A 684 -32.46 -11.90 -25.87
CA GLU A 684 -32.36 -12.30 -27.28
C GLU A 684 -31.26 -13.34 -27.48
N LEU A 685 -30.18 -13.28 -26.69
CA LEU A 685 -29.11 -14.29 -26.66
C LEU A 685 -29.63 -15.69 -26.31
N PHE A 686 -30.71 -15.76 -25.53
CA PHE A 686 -31.33 -17.00 -25.06
C PHE A 686 -32.58 -17.36 -25.88
N GLY A 687 -32.68 -16.89 -27.12
CA GLY A 687 -33.81 -17.18 -28.00
C GLY A 687 -35.13 -16.57 -27.53
N GLY A 688 -35.08 -15.45 -26.81
CA GLY A 688 -36.25 -14.75 -26.26
C GLY A 688 -36.78 -15.35 -24.94
N GLN A 689 -36.07 -16.33 -24.37
CA GLN A 689 -36.34 -16.83 -23.03
C GLN A 689 -35.67 -15.95 -21.96
N SER A 690 -36.03 -16.15 -20.69
CA SER A 690 -35.35 -15.51 -19.57
C SER A 690 -33.86 -15.84 -19.59
N GLY A 691 -33.02 -14.80 -19.69
CA GLY A 691 -31.58 -14.94 -19.68
C GLY A 691 -31.07 -15.34 -18.30
N SER A 692 -30.07 -16.21 -18.27
CA SER A 692 -29.42 -16.59 -17.01
C SER A 692 -28.26 -15.64 -16.72
N ASP A 693 -28.29 -15.00 -15.56
CA ASP A 693 -27.17 -14.19 -15.07
C ASP A 693 -26.24 -15.06 -14.22
N ARG A 694 -25.04 -15.34 -14.73
CA ARG A 694 -24.08 -16.25 -14.09
C ARG A 694 -23.42 -15.69 -12.84
N VAL A 695 -23.37 -14.37 -12.69
CA VAL A 695 -22.74 -13.73 -11.52
C VAL A 695 -23.68 -13.78 -10.32
N ARG A 696 -24.95 -13.45 -10.55
CA ARG A 696 -25.99 -13.37 -9.51
C ARG A 696 -26.79 -14.66 -9.34
N ASN A 697 -26.62 -15.63 -10.23
CA ASN A 697 -27.38 -16.87 -10.29
C ASN A 697 -28.90 -16.64 -10.30
N GLN A 698 -29.34 -15.64 -11.05
CA GLN A 698 -30.74 -15.23 -11.16
C GLN A 698 -31.18 -15.22 -12.63
N MET A 699 -32.45 -15.49 -12.87
CA MET A 699 -33.05 -15.40 -14.21
C MET A 699 -33.61 -14.00 -14.42
N THR A 700 -33.31 -13.40 -15.56
CA THR A 700 -33.84 -12.09 -15.92
C THR A 700 -35.36 -12.17 -16.22
N PRO A 701 -36.09 -11.06 -16.01
CA PRO A 701 -37.48 -10.94 -16.42
C PRO A 701 -37.71 -11.37 -17.87
N ARG A 702 -38.84 -12.01 -18.17
CA ARG A 702 -39.16 -12.44 -19.55
C ARG A 702 -39.23 -11.27 -20.53
N ALA A 703 -39.80 -10.16 -20.10
CA ALA A 703 -39.80 -8.92 -20.87
C ALA A 703 -38.52 -8.12 -20.56
N GLY A 704 -37.61 -8.04 -21.53
CA GLY A 704 -36.39 -7.26 -21.39
C GLY A 704 -36.65 -5.75 -21.29
N PRO A 705 -35.71 -4.98 -20.72
CA PRO A 705 -35.82 -3.53 -20.66
C PRO A 705 -35.76 -2.92 -22.07
N THR A 706 -36.44 -1.78 -22.23
CA THR A 706 -36.39 -0.95 -23.44
C THR A 706 -35.74 0.38 -23.10
N LEU A 707 -34.98 0.92 -24.06
CA LEU A 707 -34.27 2.18 -23.96
C LEU A 707 -34.91 3.18 -24.92
N ASP A 708 -35.27 4.36 -24.41
CA ASP A 708 -35.95 5.38 -25.19
C ASP A 708 -35.00 6.52 -25.60
N TYR A 709 -34.21 6.99 -24.64
CA TYR A 709 -33.38 8.20 -24.73
C TYR A 709 -31.92 7.93 -25.14
N ILE A 710 -31.50 6.67 -25.04
CA ILE A 710 -30.16 6.20 -25.39
C ILE A 710 -30.27 5.03 -26.36
N GLU A 711 -29.23 4.83 -27.17
CA GLU A 711 -29.15 3.76 -28.15
C GLU A 711 -27.86 2.96 -27.99
N GLU A 712 -27.92 1.66 -28.24
CA GLU A 712 -26.73 0.79 -28.20
C GLU A 712 -25.83 1.13 -29.38
N ALA A 713 -24.61 1.59 -29.10
CA ALA A 713 -23.62 1.94 -30.11
C ALA A 713 -22.65 0.78 -30.39
N TYR A 714 -22.25 0.07 -29.33
CA TYR A 714 -21.32 -1.06 -29.42
C TYR A 714 -21.43 -1.96 -28.18
N THR A 715 -21.26 -3.27 -28.36
CA THR A 715 -21.17 -4.27 -27.31
C THR A 715 -20.05 -5.25 -27.69
N SER A 716 -19.15 -5.54 -26.75
CA SER A 716 -17.99 -6.42 -26.97
C SER A 716 -18.39 -7.88 -27.19
N GLU A 717 -17.46 -8.71 -27.70
CA GLU A 717 -17.73 -10.11 -28.06
C GLU A 717 -18.38 -10.92 -26.92
N ASN A 718 -17.83 -10.82 -25.71
CA ASN A 718 -18.32 -11.55 -24.53
C ASN A 718 -19.31 -10.71 -23.69
N TRP A 719 -19.80 -9.60 -24.23
CA TRP A 719 -20.74 -8.67 -23.59
C TRP A 719 -20.22 -8.05 -22.29
N ILE A 720 -18.90 -8.04 -22.05
CA ILE A 720 -18.30 -7.40 -20.86
C ILE A 720 -18.48 -5.89 -20.92
N VAL A 721 -18.17 -5.25 -22.04
CA VAL A 721 -18.21 -3.78 -22.17
C VAL A 721 -19.32 -3.39 -23.12
N ARG A 722 -20.20 -2.51 -22.66
CA ARG A 722 -21.33 -1.99 -23.44
C ARG A 722 -21.25 -0.48 -23.51
N ILE A 723 -21.36 0.05 -24.73
CA ILE A 723 -21.27 1.48 -25.02
C ILE A 723 -22.59 1.94 -25.63
N TYR A 724 -23.20 2.93 -25.00
CA TYR A 724 -24.45 3.55 -25.43
C TYR A 724 -24.21 4.98 -25.90
N ALA A 725 -24.84 5.39 -27.00
CA ALA A 725 -24.87 6.77 -27.44
C ALA A 725 -26.09 7.49 -26.87
N VAL A 726 -25.90 8.73 -26.44
CA VAL A 726 -26.98 9.60 -25.94
C VAL A 726 -27.65 10.29 -27.13
N LYS A 727 -28.96 10.08 -27.31
CA LYS A 727 -29.68 10.72 -28.41
C LYS A 727 -29.69 12.23 -28.24
N LYS A 728 -29.50 12.95 -29.34
CA LYS A 728 -29.69 14.41 -29.37
C LYS A 728 -31.15 14.76 -29.15
N ASP A 729 -31.44 16.03 -28.85
CA ASP A 729 -32.82 16.47 -28.71
C ASP A 729 -33.58 16.24 -30.03
N ASP A 730 -34.81 15.73 -29.95
CA ASP A 730 -35.65 15.51 -31.13
C ASP A 730 -35.79 16.82 -31.90
N PRO A 731 -35.53 16.87 -33.22
CA PRO A 731 -35.63 18.09 -34.01
C PRO A 731 -37.00 18.77 -33.93
N LEU A 732 -38.06 18.00 -33.61
CA LEU A 732 -39.42 18.49 -33.43
C LEU A 732 -39.76 18.88 -31.98
N GLY A 733 -38.79 18.80 -31.07
CA GLY A 733 -38.94 19.13 -29.64
C GLY A 733 -39.88 18.21 -28.88
N ARG A 734 -40.16 16.99 -29.39
CA ARG A 734 -41.00 16.01 -28.69
C ARG A 734 -40.15 15.24 -27.68
N ASP A 735 -40.84 14.67 -26.71
CA ASP A 735 -40.24 13.73 -25.79
C ASP A 735 -39.94 12.39 -26.49
N TRP A 736 -38.74 11.84 -26.30
CA TRP A 736 -38.27 10.62 -27.00
C TRP A 736 -39.17 9.42 -26.75
N LYS A 737 -39.66 9.25 -25.52
CA LYS A 737 -40.63 8.19 -25.18
C LYS A 737 -41.94 8.32 -25.95
N THR A 738 -42.38 9.56 -26.20
CA THR A 738 -43.56 9.83 -27.03
C THR A 738 -43.27 9.61 -28.51
N ALA A 739 -42.07 9.95 -28.98
CA ALA A 739 -41.65 9.71 -30.36
C ALA A 739 -41.54 8.20 -30.67
N ASN A 740 -40.82 7.43 -29.84
CA ASN A 740 -40.66 5.99 -30.01
C ASN A 740 -42.00 5.24 -29.90
N SER A 741 -42.88 5.67 -28.99
CA SER A 741 -44.22 5.05 -28.88
C SER A 741 -45.11 5.36 -30.08
N PHE A 742 -44.97 6.54 -30.70
CA PHE A 742 -45.62 6.87 -31.96
C PHE A 742 -45.11 6.00 -33.11
N GLU A 743 -43.79 5.82 -33.23
CA GLU A 743 -43.17 4.95 -34.23
C GLU A 743 -43.54 3.47 -34.06
N ALA A 744 -43.67 3.01 -32.81
CA ALA A 744 -44.15 1.65 -32.48
C ALA A 744 -45.67 1.46 -32.70
N GLY A 745 -46.38 2.44 -33.27
CA GLY A 745 -47.81 2.35 -33.59
C GLY A 745 -48.75 2.39 -32.38
N LYS A 746 -48.26 2.80 -31.19
CA LYS A 746 -49.09 2.88 -29.98
C LYS A 746 -49.94 4.15 -30.00
N LYS A 747 -51.26 4.01 -29.76
CA LYS A 747 -52.19 5.15 -29.68
C LYS A 747 -51.80 6.08 -28.52
N ARG A 748 -51.67 7.37 -28.80
CA ARG A 748 -51.43 8.42 -27.80
C ARG A 748 -52.54 8.40 -26.73
N LYS A 749 -52.20 8.09 -25.48
CA LYS A 749 -53.12 8.32 -24.35
C LYS A 749 -53.34 9.84 -24.22
N LYS A 750 -54.59 10.30 -24.18
CA LYS A 750 -54.93 11.71 -23.95
C LYS A 750 -54.43 12.13 -22.56
N THR A 751 -53.28 12.78 -22.49
CA THR A 751 -52.79 13.47 -21.29
C THR A 751 -52.74 14.98 -21.54
N LYS A 752 -52.94 15.77 -20.47
CA LYS A 752 -52.87 17.24 -20.50
C LYS A 752 -51.48 17.67 -21.03
N PRO A 753 -51.39 18.73 -21.84
CA PRO A 753 -50.12 19.18 -22.37
C PRO A 753 -49.17 19.57 -21.22
N PRO A 754 -47.87 19.21 -21.29
CA PRO A 754 -46.89 19.67 -20.32
C PRO A 754 -46.78 21.20 -20.41
N VAL A 755 -46.61 21.85 -19.25
CA VAL A 755 -46.34 23.28 -19.17
C VAL A 755 -45.04 23.56 -19.92
N ARG A 756 -45.10 24.43 -20.94
CA ARG A 756 -43.92 24.90 -21.70
C ARG A 756 -42.80 25.27 -20.71
N ARG A 757 -41.64 24.60 -20.79
CA ARG A 757 -40.41 25.11 -20.16
C ARG A 757 -40.21 26.54 -20.67
N LYS A 758 -40.19 27.52 -19.75
CA LYS A 758 -39.73 28.87 -20.09
C LYS A 758 -38.29 28.74 -20.59
N ALA A 759 -38.01 29.29 -21.76
CA ALA A 759 -36.64 29.51 -22.21
C ALA A 759 -35.93 30.31 -21.10
N LEU A 760 -34.81 29.79 -20.60
CA LEU A 760 -33.93 30.58 -19.74
C LEU A 760 -33.41 31.74 -20.59
N PRO A 761 -33.39 32.99 -20.07
CA PRO A 761 -32.78 34.09 -20.78
C PRO A 761 -31.28 33.80 -20.94
N THR A 762 -30.81 33.92 -22.18
CA THR A 762 -29.39 33.98 -22.51
C THR A 762 -28.74 35.10 -21.71
N VAL A 763 -27.78 34.75 -20.85
CA VAL A 763 -26.79 35.69 -20.30
C VAL A 763 -25.42 35.21 -20.75
#